data_AF-A0A3L6JK72-F1
#
_entry.id   AF-A0A3L6JK72-F1
#
_cell.length_a   1.000
_cell.length_b   1.000
_cell.length_c   1.000
_cell.angle_alpha   90.00
_cell.angle_beta   90.00
_cell.angle_gamma   90.00
#
_symmetry.space_group_name_H-M   'P 1'
#
loop_
_entity.id
_entity.type
_entity.pdbx_description
1 polymer ?
#
loop_
_entity_poly.entity_id
_entity_poly.type
_entity_poly.pdbx_seq_one_letter_code
_entity_poly.pdbx_strand_id
1 'polypeptide(L)'
;MDIDRQNLIIPATATRRLQLAGGQPMEQAVPEDYVLAAMILRAMEKREGRSLEFILKSYLPVAIISSPQPSRFFLVELLGLTSESVLQIRRPDLQKIQEKVDKASTSEELSKCIQTARDEIRNVLESTPSTIVGLLAGLIARGVSQILDRPSGQSTEDYAVTLTGIIDTSEFDKSIRVLQETAESLASVETILTGFLDAAVPRIDALLGTHQAEASPVLSRLALRVESLEQQIESLESQRTKTAAIASRDRSTKLRELDSLLGARRVALERDRKRQSDIVSSLESSAHELIVSRDELTAESRRVIDQVHGQFATLQDMLVSARFDDSGGKKKSIIMIPFFIAGFSRKDQLHIEVYPLSYFQGNGLRVSRRHDFVDTFLSPSRAIDALSALLEDRANNDVAFRKFIRDSSIDHNLVADAKARELIKTGTESLLGDALVKRPLADELNDLLLGIPETKVHRKKRRVMTPTISDGSLCNVKFHVQNEAGKPVEGAELELGALLITSDDNGIATTSLPRSHYEGLVRAPGYLEKTIDFSITTSGDVVIPVVIVPLAHEEQLALRLDELVERARRLDIIRDRLWDAFEKQGPTLLGIPAYRSALIELLSELGYEPEAWIAEAKQKTGMVKRLLKRDNRIDGLRRDILRMAEESKAFGGIMLFSELLVRLDNLGWSTNSDEIEGIINDMSREGLIRGLSPLDSGALLIEFVPVALTNDPQMILDLAARSEGKLTIEDAVVSLGWNEERVRNALGLLISNGVAKEQRSYSKSTQYFFPGLRGERNKSDF
;
A
#
# COMPACT_ATOMS: atom_id res chain seq x y z
N MET A 1 -2.46 -12.58 15.77
CA MET A 1 -1.43 -13.64 15.61
C MET A 1 -1.30 -14.39 16.94
N ASP A 2 -1.25 -15.72 16.96
CA ASP A 2 -1.14 -16.51 18.21
C ASP A 2 0.34 -16.54 18.66
N ILE A 3 0.75 -15.52 19.40
CA ILE A 3 2.15 -15.30 19.87
C ILE A 3 2.62 -16.47 20.75
N ASP A 4 1.69 -17.12 21.47
CA ASP A 4 1.96 -18.23 22.38
C ASP A 4 2.51 -19.50 21.69
N ARG A 5 2.39 -19.58 20.36
CA ARG A 5 2.92 -20.73 19.58
C ARG A 5 4.33 -20.51 19.03
N GLN A 6 4.90 -19.32 19.22
CA GLN A 6 6.16 -18.88 18.61
C GLN A 6 7.35 -19.03 19.57
N ASN A 7 8.57 -18.95 19.03
CA ASN A 7 9.77 -18.90 19.85
C ASN A 7 10.05 -17.44 20.23
N LEU A 8 9.88 -17.10 21.51
CA LEU A 8 10.01 -15.72 21.99
C LEU A 8 11.44 -15.45 22.47
N ILE A 9 12.02 -14.38 21.97
CA ILE A 9 13.30 -13.83 22.41
C ILE A 9 13.00 -12.53 23.14
N ILE A 10 13.18 -12.52 24.46
CA ILE A 10 12.85 -11.37 25.29
C ILE A 10 14.15 -10.79 25.85
N PRO A 11 14.77 -9.81 25.16
CA PRO A 11 16.00 -9.17 25.62
C PRO A 11 15.77 -8.45 26.96
N ALA A 12 16.80 -8.45 27.80
CA ALA A 12 16.77 -7.72 29.07
C ALA A 12 16.45 -6.23 28.84
N THR A 13 15.56 -5.70 29.69
CA THR A 13 15.09 -4.31 29.66
C THR A 13 16.26 -3.32 29.76
N ALA A 14 17.23 -3.62 30.62
CA ALA A 14 18.50 -2.92 30.64
C ALA A 14 19.69 -3.85 30.83
N THR A 15 20.82 -3.47 30.24
CA THR A 15 22.10 -4.17 30.40
C THR A 15 23.19 -3.23 30.88
N ARG A 16 24.20 -3.79 31.54
CA ARG A 16 25.45 -3.13 31.88
C ARG A 16 26.62 -3.91 31.29
N ARG A 17 27.63 -3.21 30.77
CA ARG A 17 28.85 -3.87 30.28
C ARG A 17 29.79 -4.12 31.45
N LEU A 18 30.21 -5.36 31.58
CA LEU A 18 31.25 -5.79 32.50
C LEU A 18 32.55 -6.00 31.74
N GLN A 19 33.60 -5.31 32.15
CA GLN A 19 34.95 -5.59 31.68
C GLN A 19 35.58 -6.63 32.62
N LEU A 20 35.63 -7.88 32.17
CA LEU A 20 36.33 -8.94 32.91
C LEU A 20 37.85 -8.75 32.72
N ALA A 21 38.63 -8.97 33.78
CA ALA A 21 40.08 -8.87 33.72
C ALA A 21 40.64 -9.89 32.71
N GLY A 22 41.15 -9.39 31.58
CA GLY A 22 41.74 -10.22 30.51
C GLY A 22 40.75 -10.88 29.53
N GLY A 23 39.45 -10.63 29.64
CA GLY A 23 38.40 -11.21 28.77
C GLY A 23 37.74 -10.22 27.82
N GLN A 24 36.97 -10.72 26.85
CA GLN A 24 36.07 -9.86 26.08
C GLN A 24 34.98 -9.28 27.00
N PRO A 25 34.59 -8.02 26.80
CA PRO A 25 33.52 -7.40 27.58
C PRO A 25 32.21 -8.18 27.42
N MET A 26 31.51 -8.38 28.54
CA MET A 26 30.26 -9.14 28.59
C MET A 26 29.12 -8.22 28.99
N GLU A 27 27.93 -8.41 28.40
CA GLU A 27 26.71 -7.74 28.87
C GLU A 27 26.05 -8.54 29.99
N GLN A 28 25.66 -7.86 31.05
CA GLN A 28 24.87 -8.43 32.14
C GLN A 28 23.53 -7.71 32.24
N ALA A 29 22.44 -8.45 32.41
CA ALA A 29 21.14 -7.88 32.69
C ALA A 29 21.16 -7.12 34.03
N VAL A 30 20.57 -5.92 34.04
CA VAL A 30 20.30 -5.17 35.27
C VAL A 30 19.02 -5.75 35.90
N PRO A 31 18.94 -5.89 37.24
CA PRO A 31 17.73 -6.35 37.92
C PRO A 31 16.50 -5.53 37.52
N GLU A 32 15.39 -6.22 37.27
CA GLU A 32 14.16 -5.64 36.73
C GLU A 32 13.53 -4.62 37.70
N ASP A 33 13.53 -4.91 39.00
CA ASP A 33 13.11 -3.99 40.07
C ASP A 33 13.83 -2.63 40.00
N TYR A 34 15.15 -2.66 39.85
CA TYR A 34 15.99 -1.48 39.71
C TYR A 34 15.63 -0.66 38.46
N VAL A 35 15.34 -1.33 37.33
CA VAL A 35 14.95 -0.67 36.08
C VAL A 35 13.56 -0.05 36.19
N LEU A 36 12.58 -0.78 36.74
CA LEU A 36 11.22 -0.28 36.92
C LEU A 36 11.19 0.99 37.76
N ALA A 37 11.85 0.99 38.92
CA ALA A 37 11.92 2.14 39.79
C ALA A 37 12.57 3.36 39.11
N ALA A 38 13.68 3.15 38.41
CA ALA A 38 14.38 4.23 37.70
C ALA A 38 13.54 4.83 36.57
N MET A 39 12.80 4.02 35.81
CA MET A 39 11.95 4.50 34.71
C MET A 39 10.77 5.32 35.22
N ILE A 40 10.18 4.96 36.36
CA ILE A 40 9.09 5.75 36.97
C ILE A 40 9.62 7.09 37.48
N LEU A 41 10.76 7.10 38.18
CA LEU A 41 11.39 8.33 38.66
C LEU A 41 11.79 9.25 37.50
N ARG A 42 12.29 8.67 36.40
CA ARG A 42 12.56 9.40 35.15
C ARG A 42 11.31 10.07 34.59
N ALA A 43 10.18 9.38 34.61
CA ALA A 43 8.90 9.93 34.15
C ALA A 43 8.40 11.06 35.08
N MET A 44 8.56 10.91 36.39
CA MET A 44 8.17 11.92 37.39
C MET A 44 8.97 13.22 37.26
N GLU A 45 10.29 13.17 37.07
CA GLU A 45 11.12 14.39 36.98
C GLU A 45 10.90 15.19 35.68
N LYS A 46 10.49 14.53 34.58
CA LYS A 46 10.51 15.16 33.25
C LYS A 46 9.44 16.22 33.00
N ARG A 47 8.29 16.18 33.69
CA ARG A 47 7.10 16.99 33.34
C ARG A 47 6.64 17.88 34.49
N GLU A 48 7.35 19.01 34.65
CA GLU A 48 7.03 20.17 35.52
C GLU A 48 5.56 20.67 35.38
N GLY A 49 4.60 19.98 36.02
CA GLY A 49 3.19 20.37 36.09
C GLY A 49 2.19 19.58 35.23
N ARG A 50 2.55 18.39 34.69
CA ARG A 50 1.56 17.39 34.24
C ARG A 50 1.57 16.21 35.22
N SER A 51 0.40 15.68 35.58
CA SER A 51 0.33 14.52 36.47
C SER A 51 0.53 13.24 35.67
N LEU A 52 1.44 12.39 36.14
CA LEU A 52 1.60 11.02 35.66
C LEU A 52 0.33 10.22 35.98
N GLU A 53 -0.28 9.61 34.97
CA GLU A 53 -1.52 8.84 35.10
C GLU A 53 -1.24 7.33 35.11
N PHE A 54 -0.43 6.87 34.15
CA PHE A 54 -0.06 5.46 34.05
C PHE A 54 1.35 5.29 33.48
N ILE A 55 1.96 4.15 33.77
CA ILE A 55 3.15 3.65 33.08
C ILE A 55 2.91 2.19 32.72
N LEU A 56 3.20 1.82 31.47
CA LEU A 56 3.13 0.45 30.98
C LEU A 56 4.50 -0.04 30.58
N LYS A 57 4.85 -1.26 30.99
CA LYS A 57 5.91 -2.01 30.32
C LYS A 57 5.30 -2.67 29.08
N SER A 58 5.82 -2.33 27.92
CA SER A 58 5.28 -2.77 26.63
C SER A 58 6.34 -3.47 25.79
N TYR A 59 5.93 -4.45 25.00
CA TYR A 59 6.79 -5.17 24.06
C TYR A 59 6.36 -4.91 22.62
N LEU A 60 7.28 -4.41 21.80
CA LEU A 60 7.12 -4.35 20.34
C LEU A 60 7.56 -5.70 19.74
N PRO A 61 6.64 -6.48 19.14
CA PRO A 61 6.99 -7.75 18.52
C PRO A 61 7.63 -7.53 17.14
N VAL A 62 8.78 -8.14 16.93
CA VAL A 62 9.52 -8.12 15.66
C VAL A 62 9.79 -9.55 15.19
N ALA A 63 9.21 -9.93 14.05
CA ALA A 63 9.42 -11.24 13.45
C ALA A 63 10.79 -11.32 12.77
N ILE A 64 11.48 -12.44 12.98
CA ILE A 64 12.73 -12.77 12.29
C ILE A 64 12.37 -13.63 11.08
N ILE A 65 12.64 -13.13 9.88
CA ILE A 65 12.32 -13.79 8.62
C ILE A 65 13.61 -14.25 7.94
N SER A 66 13.68 -15.53 7.58
CA SER A 66 14.85 -16.11 6.91
C SER A 66 15.06 -15.53 5.52
N SER A 67 16.31 -15.25 5.20
CA SER A 67 16.79 -14.93 3.85
C SER A 67 17.32 -16.19 3.15
N PRO A 68 17.40 -16.23 1.81
CA PRO A 68 18.15 -17.25 1.09
C PRO A 68 19.64 -17.28 1.44
N GLN A 69 20.17 -16.18 1.98
CA GLN A 69 21.56 -16.10 2.44
C GLN A 69 21.73 -16.71 3.84
N PRO A 70 22.73 -17.58 4.04
CA PRO A 70 22.98 -18.20 5.34
C PRO A 70 23.31 -17.13 6.39
N SER A 71 22.73 -17.28 7.57
CA SER A 71 22.94 -16.40 8.74
C SER A 71 22.53 -14.94 8.53
N ARG A 72 21.67 -14.66 7.53
CA ARG A 72 21.06 -13.34 7.33
C ARG A 72 19.55 -13.40 7.39
N PHE A 73 18.96 -12.35 7.94
CA PHE A 73 17.54 -12.29 8.24
C PHE A 73 16.98 -10.91 7.92
N PHE A 74 15.69 -10.86 7.63
CA PHE A 74 14.90 -9.63 7.67
C PHE A 74 14.20 -9.51 9.01
N LEU A 75 14.02 -8.27 9.45
CA LEU A 75 13.29 -7.95 10.68
C LEU A 75 12.02 -7.21 10.30
N VAL A 76 10.87 -7.73 10.71
CA VAL A 76 9.56 -7.13 10.40
C VAL A 76 8.79 -6.94 11.69
N GLU A 77 8.55 -5.70 12.08
CA GLU A 77 7.74 -5.37 13.25
C GLU A 77 6.23 -5.48 12.95
N LEU A 78 5.44 -5.84 13.96
CA LEU A 78 4.04 -6.21 13.77
C LEU A 78 3.06 -5.05 13.96
N LEU A 79 3.50 -3.87 14.38
CA LEU A 79 2.66 -2.71 14.67
C LEU A 79 2.46 -1.80 13.44
N GLY A 80 3.37 -1.81 12.48
CA GLY A 80 3.32 -1.01 11.25
C GLY A 80 3.89 0.40 11.41
N LEU A 81 4.94 0.55 12.20
CA LEU A 81 5.72 1.77 12.40
C LEU A 81 6.57 2.13 11.19
N THR A 82 7.08 1.15 10.45
CA THR A 82 7.93 1.37 9.28
C THR A 82 7.30 0.81 8.02
N SER A 83 7.80 1.20 6.85
CA SER A 83 7.39 0.62 5.58
C SER A 83 8.47 0.81 4.55
N GLU A 84 8.78 -0.23 3.79
CA GLU A 84 9.79 -0.20 2.74
C GLU A 84 9.23 -0.75 1.44
N SER A 85 9.68 -0.19 0.31
CA SER A 85 9.23 -0.64 -1.01
C SER A 85 10.27 -1.55 -1.65
N VAL A 86 9.82 -2.73 -2.09
CA VAL A 86 10.65 -3.72 -2.77
C VAL A 86 10.06 -4.02 -4.15
N LEU A 87 10.90 -4.05 -5.20
CA LEU A 87 10.45 -4.44 -6.53
C LEU A 87 10.17 -5.95 -6.56
N GLN A 88 8.93 -6.33 -6.84
CA GLN A 88 8.53 -7.74 -6.90
C GLN A 88 9.04 -8.39 -8.19
N ILE A 89 10.27 -8.86 -8.14
CA ILE A 89 10.91 -9.55 -9.26
C ILE A 89 10.47 -11.02 -9.24
N ARG A 90 9.83 -11.44 -10.33
CA ARG A 90 9.48 -12.84 -10.54
C ARG A 90 10.63 -13.57 -11.20
N ARG A 91 10.86 -14.81 -10.77
CA ARG A 91 11.82 -15.71 -11.41
C ARG A 91 11.35 -16.04 -12.84
N PRO A 92 12.18 -15.81 -13.88
CA PRO A 92 11.83 -16.15 -15.25
C PRO A 92 11.91 -17.68 -15.48
N ASP A 93 10.92 -18.26 -16.16
CA ASP A 93 10.89 -19.70 -16.51
C ASP A 93 11.61 -19.94 -17.84
N LEU A 94 12.94 -19.89 -17.82
CA LEU A 94 13.76 -20.11 -19.02
C LEU A 94 14.09 -21.58 -19.30
N GLN A 95 13.82 -22.50 -18.37
CA GLN A 95 14.17 -23.92 -18.55
C GLN A 95 13.44 -24.56 -19.73
N LYS A 96 12.12 -24.34 -19.82
CA LYS A 96 11.32 -24.88 -20.94
C LYS A 96 11.70 -24.25 -22.28
N ILE A 97 12.19 -23.01 -22.25
CA ILE A 97 12.61 -22.30 -23.46
C ILE A 97 13.98 -22.84 -23.91
N GLN A 98 14.90 -23.09 -22.96
CA GLN A 98 16.20 -23.70 -23.23
C GLN A 98 16.06 -25.04 -23.97
N GLU A 99 15.17 -25.93 -23.51
CA GLU A 99 14.95 -27.22 -24.18
C GLU A 99 14.47 -27.07 -25.64
N LYS A 100 13.73 -25.98 -25.94
CA LYS A 100 13.27 -25.69 -27.31
C LYS A 100 14.40 -25.10 -28.16
N VAL A 101 15.24 -24.25 -27.58
CA VAL A 101 16.45 -23.72 -28.22
C VAL A 101 17.39 -24.85 -28.63
N ASP A 102 17.59 -25.85 -27.77
CA ASP A 102 18.45 -27.00 -28.06
C ASP A 102 17.92 -27.86 -29.21
N LYS A 103 16.59 -27.98 -29.33
CA LYS A 103 15.90 -28.78 -30.36
C LYS A 103 15.67 -28.02 -31.68
N ALA A 104 15.81 -26.70 -31.70
CA ALA A 104 15.58 -25.91 -32.89
C ALA A 104 16.57 -26.26 -34.00
N SER A 105 16.03 -26.43 -35.21
CA SER A 105 16.78 -26.84 -36.40
C SER A 105 16.76 -25.81 -37.52
N THR A 106 15.87 -24.82 -37.43
CA THR A 106 15.69 -23.75 -38.42
C THR A 106 15.86 -22.37 -37.79
N SER A 107 16.24 -21.38 -38.61
CA SER A 107 16.37 -19.97 -38.21
C SER A 107 15.05 -19.40 -37.64
N GLU A 108 13.91 -19.73 -38.24
CA GLU A 108 12.59 -19.24 -37.80
C GLU A 108 12.18 -19.81 -36.42
N GLU A 109 12.39 -21.12 -36.19
CA GLU A 109 12.10 -21.75 -34.89
C GLU A 109 12.94 -21.14 -33.78
N LEU A 110 14.22 -20.91 -34.06
CA LEU A 110 15.15 -20.33 -33.09
C LEU A 110 14.80 -18.87 -32.78
N SER A 111 14.51 -18.07 -33.81
CA SER A 111 14.07 -16.67 -33.65
C SER A 111 12.81 -16.58 -32.78
N LYS A 112 11.83 -17.47 -32.99
CA LYS A 112 10.62 -17.53 -32.15
C LYS A 112 10.91 -17.90 -30.70
N CYS A 113 11.84 -18.83 -30.46
CA CYS A 113 12.26 -19.19 -29.10
C CYS A 113 12.95 -18.01 -28.39
N ILE A 114 13.83 -17.30 -29.10
CA ILE A 114 14.51 -16.10 -28.59
C ILE A 114 13.48 -15.02 -28.25
N GLN A 115 12.49 -14.78 -29.12
CA GLN A 115 11.46 -13.79 -28.85
C GLN A 115 10.64 -14.14 -27.59
N THR A 116 10.32 -15.42 -27.41
CA THR A 116 9.63 -15.89 -26.19
C THR A 116 10.50 -15.68 -24.94
N ALA A 117 11.81 -15.93 -25.03
CA ALA A 117 12.73 -15.66 -23.94
C ALA A 117 12.80 -14.17 -23.60
N ARG A 118 12.84 -13.30 -24.62
CA ARG A 118 12.85 -11.84 -24.46
C ARG A 118 11.60 -11.31 -23.80
N ASP A 119 10.42 -11.85 -24.13
CA ASP A 119 9.18 -11.45 -23.48
C ASP A 119 9.18 -11.83 -21.98
N GLU A 120 9.70 -13.01 -21.62
CA GLU A 120 9.91 -13.39 -20.20
C GLU A 120 10.94 -12.50 -19.49
N ILE A 121 12.03 -12.12 -20.17
CA ILE A 121 13.04 -11.20 -19.64
C ILE A 121 12.44 -9.80 -19.45
N ARG A 122 11.59 -9.34 -20.37
CA ARG A 122 10.90 -8.03 -20.28
C ARG A 122 9.93 -7.99 -19.11
N ASN A 123 9.24 -9.08 -18.79
CA ASN A 123 8.38 -9.17 -17.61
C ASN A 123 9.16 -8.89 -16.31
N VAL A 124 10.47 -9.20 -16.26
CA VAL A 124 11.32 -8.85 -15.11
C VAL A 124 11.60 -7.34 -15.06
N LEU A 125 11.83 -6.70 -16.21
CA LEU A 125 12.04 -5.24 -16.29
C LEU A 125 10.79 -4.45 -15.88
N GLU A 126 9.60 -4.96 -16.17
CA GLU A 126 8.30 -4.32 -15.89
C GLU A 126 7.76 -4.59 -14.46
N SER A 127 8.60 -5.12 -13.57
CA SER A 127 8.22 -5.45 -12.20
C SER A 127 7.71 -4.22 -11.41
N THR A 128 6.62 -4.41 -10.66
CA THR A 128 6.00 -3.33 -9.86
C THR A 128 6.54 -3.30 -8.42
N PRO A 129 6.68 -2.10 -7.81
CA PRO A 129 7.04 -1.99 -6.41
C PRO A 129 5.89 -2.49 -5.52
N SER A 130 6.24 -3.25 -4.48
CA SER A 130 5.35 -3.69 -3.41
C SER A 130 5.85 -3.11 -2.09
N THR A 131 4.96 -2.46 -1.34
CA THR A 131 5.28 -1.92 -0.02
C THR A 131 5.11 -3.01 1.04
N ILE A 132 6.13 -3.21 1.86
CA ILE A 132 6.14 -4.14 2.98
C ILE A 132 6.05 -3.31 4.25
N VAL A 133 4.89 -3.36 4.90
CA VAL A 133 4.64 -2.69 6.17
C VAL A 133 5.37 -3.43 7.29
N GLY A 134 6.00 -2.66 8.16
CA GLY A 134 6.80 -3.10 9.29
C GLY A 134 8.21 -3.59 8.96
N LEU A 135 8.63 -3.59 7.69
CA LEU A 135 10.00 -3.96 7.35
C LEU A 135 10.99 -2.94 7.91
N LEU A 136 11.93 -3.40 8.72
CA LEU A 136 13.02 -2.58 9.24
C LEU A 136 14.15 -2.55 8.21
N ALA A 137 14.71 -1.37 7.96
CA ALA A 137 15.85 -1.20 7.06
C ALA A 137 16.96 -0.31 7.66
N GLY A 138 18.15 -0.37 7.04
CA GLY A 138 19.26 0.53 7.31
C GLY A 138 19.71 0.52 8.77
N LEU A 139 19.80 1.70 9.39
CA LEU A 139 20.28 1.85 10.76
C LEU A 139 19.33 1.23 11.79
N ILE A 140 18.01 1.27 11.56
CA ILE A 140 17.03 0.71 12.50
C ILE A 140 17.16 -0.82 12.54
N ALA A 141 17.20 -1.47 11.37
CA ALA A 141 17.41 -2.92 11.29
C ALA A 141 18.70 -3.34 12.00
N ARG A 142 19.81 -2.66 11.70
CA ARG A 142 21.12 -2.95 12.32
C ARG A 142 21.10 -2.74 13.84
N GLY A 143 20.48 -1.65 14.31
CA GLY A 143 20.36 -1.37 15.75
C GLY A 143 19.50 -2.40 16.48
N VAL A 144 18.40 -2.84 15.88
CA VAL A 144 17.55 -3.90 16.44
C VAL A 144 18.28 -5.25 16.41
N SER A 145 19.07 -5.55 15.38
CA SER A 145 19.84 -6.81 15.32
C SER A 145 20.85 -6.93 16.47
N GLN A 146 21.44 -5.83 16.93
CA GLN A 146 22.36 -5.81 18.08
C GLN A 146 21.67 -6.17 19.41
N ILE A 147 20.35 -6.00 19.50
CA ILE A 147 19.57 -6.40 20.68
C ILE A 147 19.59 -7.92 20.85
N LEU A 148 19.75 -8.70 19.78
CA LEU A 148 19.83 -10.17 19.84
C LEU A 148 21.05 -10.67 20.60
N ASP A 149 22.12 -9.85 20.71
CA ASP A 149 23.31 -10.21 21.48
C ASP A 149 23.12 -9.99 23.00
N ARG A 150 22.00 -9.41 23.42
CA ARG A 150 21.70 -9.18 24.84
C ARG A 150 21.28 -10.49 25.54
N PRO A 151 21.51 -10.59 26.87
CA PRO A 151 20.88 -11.63 27.67
C PRO A 151 19.35 -11.61 27.46
N SER A 152 18.76 -12.77 27.15
CA SER A 152 17.34 -12.87 26.83
C SER A 152 16.66 -14.04 27.55
N GLY A 153 15.36 -13.86 27.82
CA GLY A 153 14.45 -14.88 28.35
C GLY A 153 13.43 -15.36 27.32
N GLN A 154 12.54 -16.27 27.75
CA GLN A 154 11.50 -16.89 26.89
C GLN A 154 10.05 -16.61 27.35
N SER A 155 9.86 -15.94 28.49
CA SER A 155 8.53 -15.64 29.05
C SER A 155 8.37 -14.15 29.37
N THR A 156 7.25 -13.57 28.97
CA THR A 156 6.90 -12.17 29.31
C THR A 156 6.44 -12.07 30.77
N GLU A 157 6.63 -10.91 31.39
CA GLU A 157 6.07 -10.65 32.71
C GLU A 157 4.55 -10.48 32.64
N ASP A 158 3.84 -10.88 33.70
CA ASP A 158 2.38 -10.87 33.72
C ASP A 158 1.77 -9.46 33.67
N TYR A 159 2.54 -8.44 34.08
CA TYR A 159 2.15 -7.02 34.05
C TYR A 159 2.54 -6.31 32.74
N ALA A 160 3.18 -7.01 31.79
CA ALA A 160 3.64 -6.40 30.54
C ALA A 160 2.60 -6.52 29.43
N VAL A 161 2.50 -5.49 28.59
CA VAL A 161 1.59 -5.43 27.45
C VAL A 161 2.33 -5.78 26.16
N THR A 162 1.75 -6.63 25.31
CA THR A 162 2.30 -6.83 23.96
C THR A 162 1.60 -5.89 22.99
N LEU A 163 2.37 -5.07 22.28
CA LEU A 163 1.87 -4.17 21.25
C LEU A 163 1.51 -4.99 20.01
N THR A 164 0.29 -5.52 19.99
CA THR A 164 -0.19 -6.34 18.87
C THR A 164 -0.81 -5.47 17.78
N GLY A 165 -0.51 -5.84 16.53
CA GLY A 165 -0.74 -5.02 15.36
C GLY A 165 -2.20 -4.82 14.97
N ILE A 166 -2.48 -3.59 14.56
CA ILE A 166 -3.60 -3.19 13.69
C ILE A 166 -3.47 -3.87 12.30
N ILE A 167 -2.28 -4.38 11.93
CA ILE A 167 -2.04 -5.12 10.68
C ILE A 167 -2.74 -6.48 10.74
N ASP A 168 -3.56 -6.77 9.72
CA ASP A 168 -4.17 -8.08 9.59
C ASP A 168 -3.08 -9.15 9.38
N THR A 169 -3.19 -10.24 10.13
CA THR A 169 -2.40 -11.46 9.95
C THR A 169 -2.33 -11.93 8.49
N SER A 170 -3.41 -11.78 7.71
CA SER A 170 -3.45 -12.17 6.30
C SER A 170 -2.54 -11.30 5.43
N GLU A 171 -2.53 -9.99 5.69
CA GLU A 171 -1.72 -9.00 5.00
C GLU A 171 -0.23 -9.15 5.36
N PHE A 172 0.05 -9.41 6.64
CA PHE A 172 1.39 -9.68 7.13
C PHE A 172 2.02 -10.92 6.47
N ASP A 173 1.30 -12.04 6.45
CA ASP A 173 1.78 -13.27 5.83
C ASP A 173 1.96 -13.11 4.31
N LYS A 174 1.11 -12.33 3.64
CA LYS A 174 1.28 -11.99 2.22
C LYS A 174 2.57 -11.18 2.00
N SER A 175 2.82 -10.18 2.83
CA SER A 175 3.99 -9.31 2.74
C SER A 175 5.30 -10.07 2.95
N ILE A 176 5.31 -11.01 3.91
CA ILE A 176 6.46 -11.90 4.12
C ILE A 176 6.71 -12.80 2.90
N ARG A 177 5.66 -13.39 2.32
CA ARG A 177 5.82 -14.24 1.14
C ARG A 177 6.43 -13.47 -0.02
N VAL A 178 5.92 -12.26 -0.30
CA VAL A 178 6.46 -11.39 -1.35
C VAL A 178 7.94 -11.09 -1.10
N LEU A 179 8.32 -10.78 0.15
CA LEU A 179 9.72 -10.54 0.51
C LEU A 179 10.63 -11.75 0.27
N GLN A 180 10.20 -12.93 0.71
CA GLN A 180 10.97 -14.17 0.56
C GLN A 180 11.10 -14.59 -0.92
N GLU A 181 9.99 -14.60 -1.66
CA GLU A 181 9.97 -14.93 -3.09
C GLU A 181 10.84 -13.95 -3.90
N THR A 182 10.82 -12.67 -3.55
CA THR A 182 11.65 -11.65 -4.22
C THR A 182 13.13 -11.85 -3.90
N ALA A 183 13.48 -12.12 -2.65
CA ALA A 183 14.87 -12.38 -2.25
C ALA A 183 15.42 -13.65 -2.94
N GLU A 184 14.62 -14.72 -3.04
CA GLU A 184 14.97 -15.95 -3.75
C GLU A 184 15.13 -15.72 -5.25
N SER A 185 14.23 -14.93 -5.85
CA SER A 185 14.29 -14.59 -7.26
C SER A 185 15.55 -13.77 -7.56
N LEU A 186 15.81 -12.70 -6.80
CA LEU A 186 17.02 -11.88 -6.95
C LEU A 186 18.32 -12.70 -6.82
N ALA A 187 18.36 -13.66 -5.91
CA ALA A 187 19.53 -14.51 -5.71
C ALA A 187 19.79 -15.50 -6.86
N SER A 188 18.79 -15.78 -7.71
CA SER A 188 18.88 -16.81 -8.76
C SER A 188 18.79 -16.30 -10.19
N VAL A 189 18.21 -15.11 -10.43
CA VAL A 189 17.97 -14.56 -11.78
C VAL A 189 19.28 -14.40 -12.57
N GLU A 190 20.35 -13.88 -11.95
CA GLU A 190 21.64 -13.72 -12.63
C GLU A 190 22.19 -15.07 -13.13
N THR A 191 22.16 -16.11 -12.28
CA THR A 191 22.63 -17.45 -12.65
C THR A 191 21.77 -18.07 -13.75
N ILE A 192 20.45 -17.84 -13.71
CA ILE A 192 19.52 -18.35 -14.72
C ILE A 192 19.75 -17.67 -16.07
N LEU A 193 19.91 -16.34 -16.09
CA LEU A 193 20.13 -15.58 -17.31
C LEU A 193 21.49 -15.87 -17.93
N THR A 194 22.55 -15.90 -17.12
CA THR A 194 23.90 -16.22 -17.61
C THR A 194 23.95 -17.65 -18.16
N GLY A 195 23.38 -18.62 -17.44
CA GLY A 195 23.29 -20.01 -17.92
C GLY A 195 22.49 -20.16 -19.23
N PHE A 196 21.41 -19.39 -19.39
CA PHE A 196 20.65 -19.37 -20.64
C PHE A 196 21.45 -18.76 -21.81
N LEU A 197 22.12 -17.62 -21.59
CA LEU A 197 22.94 -16.98 -22.62
C LEU A 197 24.11 -17.87 -23.07
N ASP A 198 24.79 -18.52 -22.11
CA ASP A 198 25.92 -19.41 -22.36
C ASP A 198 25.53 -20.63 -23.21
N ALA A 199 24.25 -21.03 -23.19
CA ALA A 199 23.74 -22.12 -24.02
C ALA A 199 23.12 -21.63 -25.34
N ALA A 200 22.38 -20.53 -25.33
CA ALA A 200 21.65 -20.03 -26.50
C ALA A 200 22.57 -19.36 -27.53
N VAL A 201 23.53 -18.53 -27.11
CA VAL A 201 24.41 -17.78 -28.02
C VAL A 201 25.26 -18.71 -28.91
N PRO A 202 25.97 -19.73 -28.37
CA PRO A 202 26.73 -20.65 -29.21
C PRO A 202 25.85 -21.43 -30.19
N ARG A 203 24.59 -21.72 -29.82
CA ARG A 203 23.65 -22.41 -30.70
C ARG A 203 23.22 -21.55 -31.89
N ILE A 204 23.00 -20.24 -31.67
CA ILE A 204 22.73 -19.27 -32.72
C ILE A 204 23.93 -19.18 -33.68
N ASP A 205 25.14 -19.02 -33.13
CA ASP A 205 26.36 -18.90 -33.94
C ASP A 205 26.64 -20.18 -34.75
N ALA A 206 26.36 -21.36 -34.19
CA ALA A 206 26.49 -22.64 -34.89
C ALA A 206 25.51 -22.75 -36.07
N LEU A 207 24.24 -22.35 -35.90
CA LEU A 207 23.23 -22.39 -36.96
C LEU A 207 23.57 -21.42 -38.11
N LEU A 208 24.02 -20.21 -37.77
CA LEU A 208 24.54 -19.24 -38.76
C LEU A 208 25.70 -19.84 -39.57
N GLY A 209 26.64 -20.50 -38.89
CA GLY A 209 27.76 -21.20 -39.54
C GLY A 209 27.30 -22.33 -40.47
N THR A 210 26.33 -23.14 -40.05
CA THR A 210 25.80 -24.24 -40.88
C THR A 210 25.07 -23.76 -42.13
N HIS A 211 24.22 -22.73 -42.02
CA HIS A 211 23.51 -22.19 -43.19
C HIS A 211 24.47 -21.57 -44.21
N GLN A 212 25.53 -20.90 -43.75
CA GLN A 212 26.57 -20.36 -44.62
C GLN A 212 27.38 -21.48 -45.30
N ALA A 213 27.68 -22.56 -44.58
CA ALA A 213 28.38 -23.73 -45.12
C ALA A 213 27.54 -24.52 -46.14
N GLU A 214 26.23 -24.66 -45.94
CA GLU A 214 25.32 -25.35 -46.88
C GLU A 214 25.07 -24.55 -48.16
N ALA A 215 25.00 -23.22 -48.06
CA ALA A 215 24.77 -22.34 -49.21
C ALA A 215 26.02 -22.14 -50.09
N SER A 216 27.21 -22.15 -49.51
CA SER A 216 28.49 -21.94 -50.20
C SER A 216 28.73 -22.86 -51.43
N PRO A 217 28.53 -24.19 -51.37
CA PRO A 217 28.69 -25.06 -52.53
C PRO A 217 27.62 -24.83 -53.61
N VAL A 218 26.42 -24.39 -53.24
CA VAL A 218 25.35 -24.09 -54.20
C VAL A 218 25.63 -22.77 -54.93
N LEU A 219 26.06 -21.74 -54.18
CA LEU A 219 26.42 -20.43 -54.73
C LEU A 219 27.66 -20.51 -55.62
N SER A 220 28.67 -21.29 -55.25
CA SER A 220 29.87 -21.49 -56.09
C SER A 220 29.54 -22.22 -57.40
N ARG A 221 28.68 -23.25 -57.37
CA ARG A 221 28.20 -23.93 -58.59
C ARG A 221 27.38 -23.00 -59.48
N LEU A 222 26.51 -22.17 -58.90
CA LEU A 222 25.74 -21.16 -59.64
C LEU A 222 26.65 -20.11 -60.27
N ALA A 223 27.66 -19.62 -59.54
CA ALA A 223 28.63 -18.65 -60.05
C ALA A 223 29.40 -19.18 -61.26
N LEU A 224 29.94 -20.40 -61.18
CA LEU A 224 30.63 -21.06 -62.31
C LEU A 224 29.70 -21.24 -63.52
N ARG A 225 28.42 -21.53 -63.28
CA ARG A 225 27.43 -21.72 -64.34
C ARG A 225 27.03 -20.39 -64.99
N VAL A 226 26.89 -19.32 -64.21
CA VAL A 226 26.67 -17.95 -64.69
C VAL A 226 27.84 -17.50 -65.56
N GLU A 227 29.07 -17.69 -65.10
CA GLU A 227 30.29 -17.37 -65.87
C GLU A 227 30.37 -18.16 -67.19
N SER A 228 30.04 -19.46 -67.16
CA SER A 228 29.99 -20.28 -68.38
C SER A 228 28.92 -19.80 -69.38
N LEU A 229 27.75 -19.39 -68.89
CA LEU A 229 26.68 -18.86 -69.75
C LEU A 229 27.05 -17.51 -70.36
N GLU A 230 27.73 -16.64 -69.61
CA GLU A 230 28.26 -15.37 -70.11
C GLU A 230 29.25 -15.57 -71.26
N GLN A 231 30.23 -16.46 -71.08
CA GLN A 231 31.21 -16.81 -72.13
C GLN A 231 30.54 -17.42 -73.37
N GLN A 232 29.52 -18.26 -73.19
CA GLN A 232 28.75 -18.84 -74.31
C GLN A 232 27.96 -17.77 -75.07
N ILE A 233 27.35 -16.82 -74.38
CA ILE A 233 26.62 -15.70 -75.00
C ILE A 233 27.60 -14.83 -75.80
N GLU A 234 28.75 -14.47 -75.22
CA GLU A 234 29.77 -13.67 -75.89
C GLU A 234 30.31 -14.36 -77.16
N SER A 235 30.57 -15.67 -77.09
CA SER A 235 30.99 -16.49 -78.24
C SER A 235 29.92 -16.52 -79.34
N LEU A 236 28.65 -16.72 -78.97
CA LEU A 236 27.52 -16.74 -79.91
C LEU A 236 27.25 -15.36 -80.53
N GLU A 237 27.45 -14.27 -79.78
CA GLU A 237 27.37 -12.89 -80.31
C GLU A 237 28.50 -12.60 -81.29
N SER A 238 29.73 -13.07 -81.00
CA SER A 238 30.86 -13.01 -81.93
C SER A 238 30.60 -13.84 -83.21
N GLN A 239 29.99 -15.02 -83.10
CA GLN A 239 29.62 -15.83 -84.25
C GLN A 239 28.49 -15.18 -85.06
N ARG A 240 27.49 -14.61 -84.41
CA ARG A 240 26.39 -13.88 -85.04
C ARG A 240 26.90 -12.69 -85.85
N THR A 241 27.80 -11.87 -85.29
CA THR A 241 28.40 -10.72 -85.97
C THR A 241 29.23 -11.14 -87.19
N LYS A 242 30.04 -12.21 -87.07
CA LYS A 242 30.77 -12.80 -88.22
C LYS A 242 29.83 -13.32 -89.32
N THR A 243 28.76 -14.02 -88.93
CA THR A 243 27.78 -14.59 -89.88
C THR A 243 26.95 -13.50 -90.57
N ALA A 244 26.73 -12.36 -89.90
CA ALA A 244 26.09 -11.19 -90.48
C ALA A 244 26.97 -10.45 -91.52
N ALA A 245 28.29 -10.58 -91.45
CA ALA A 245 29.23 -9.93 -92.39
C ALA A 245 29.42 -10.70 -93.71
N ILE A 246 29.06 -11.99 -93.76
CA ILE A 246 29.29 -12.88 -94.92
C ILE A 246 28.04 -12.93 -95.82
N ALA A 247 28.20 -12.80 -97.14
CA ALA A 247 27.11 -12.97 -98.11
C ALA A 247 26.96 -14.44 -98.53
N SER A 248 25.95 -15.14 -97.99
CA SER A 248 25.64 -16.56 -98.27
C SER A 248 24.13 -16.77 -98.45
N ARG A 249 23.73 -17.76 -99.27
CA ARG A 249 22.33 -18.16 -99.52
C ARG A 249 21.59 -18.65 -98.26
N ASP A 250 22.31 -19.20 -97.28
CA ASP A 250 21.76 -19.75 -96.02
C ASP A 250 21.92 -18.82 -94.81
N ARG A 251 22.20 -17.53 -95.05
CA ARG A 251 22.47 -16.55 -93.99
C ARG A 251 21.27 -16.33 -93.07
N SER A 252 20.06 -16.27 -93.61
CA SER A 252 18.84 -15.93 -92.86
C SER A 252 18.42 -17.04 -91.89
N THR A 253 18.61 -18.31 -92.27
CA THR A 253 18.33 -19.48 -91.45
C THR A 253 19.35 -19.61 -90.32
N LYS A 254 20.66 -19.49 -90.60
CA LYS A 254 21.71 -19.50 -89.57
C LYS A 254 21.60 -18.36 -88.56
N LEU A 255 21.21 -17.16 -89.00
CA LEU A 255 20.97 -16.03 -88.10
C LEU A 255 19.77 -16.28 -87.17
N ARG A 256 18.67 -16.87 -87.67
CA ARG A 256 17.52 -17.24 -86.82
C ARG A 256 17.88 -18.30 -85.79
N GLU A 257 18.68 -19.30 -86.16
CA GLU A 257 19.14 -20.33 -85.23
C GLU A 257 20.04 -19.74 -84.13
N LEU A 258 20.98 -18.85 -84.50
CA LEU A 258 21.83 -18.13 -83.55
C LEU A 258 21.02 -17.19 -82.64
N ASP A 259 20.03 -16.48 -83.18
CA ASP A 259 19.14 -15.62 -82.40
C ASP A 259 18.28 -16.44 -81.41
N SER A 260 17.80 -17.62 -81.82
CA SER A 260 17.08 -18.55 -80.95
C SER A 260 17.96 -19.09 -79.82
N LEU A 261 19.21 -19.46 -80.13
CA LEU A 261 20.17 -19.96 -79.14
C LEU A 261 20.59 -18.85 -78.16
N LEU A 262 20.84 -17.63 -78.65
CA LEU A 262 21.12 -16.48 -77.81
C LEU A 262 19.95 -16.15 -76.88
N GLY A 263 18.72 -16.19 -77.40
CA GLY A 263 17.50 -16.01 -76.60
C GLY A 263 17.40 -17.04 -75.46
N ALA A 264 17.61 -18.33 -75.78
CA ALA A 264 17.59 -19.39 -74.78
C ALA A 264 18.67 -19.25 -73.70
N ARG A 265 19.90 -18.85 -74.08
CA ARG A 265 21.02 -18.66 -73.14
C ARG A 265 20.85 -17.43 -72.27
N ARG A 266 20.33 -16.33 -72.81
CA ARG A 266 20.02 -15.11 -72.04
C ARG A 266 18.93 -15.39 -70.98
N VAL A 267 17.88 -16.12 -71.34
CA VAL A 267 16.83 -16.52 -70.38
C VAL A 267 17.38 -17.43 -69.28
N ALA A 268 18.28 -18.35 -69.62
CA ALA A 268 18.95 -19.21 -68.63
C ALA A 268 19.85 -18.42 -67.67
N LEU A 269 20.62 -17.45 -68.20
CA LEU A 269 21.46 -16.55 -67.41
C LEU A 269 20.62 -15.69 -66.45
N GLU A 270 19.52 -15.12 -66.94
CA GLU A 270 18.62 -14.30 -66.12
C GLU A 270 17.97 -15.11 -65.00
N ARG A 271 17.57 -16.37 -65.28
CA ARG A 271 17.05 -17.29 -64.27
C ARG A 271 18.12 -17.64 -63.21
N ASP A 272 19.33 -17.97 -63.62
CA ASP A 272 20.40 -18.39 -62.70
C ASP A 272 20.90 -17.19 -61.85
N ARG A 273 21.00 -15.99 -62.44
CA ARG A 273 21.27 -14.73 -61.70
C ARG A 273 20.18 -14.40 -60.69
N LYS A 274 18.90 -14.52 -61.09
CA LYS A 274 17.77 -14.31 -60.18
C LYS A 274 17.78 -15.32 -59.02
N ARG A 275 18.03 -16.60 -59.31
CA ARG A 275 18.13 -17.63 -58.28
C ARG A 275 19.29 -17.37 -57.32
N GLN A 276 20.43 -16.89 -57.82
CA GLN A 276 21.57 -16.49 -57.00
C GLN A 276 21.21 -15.30 -56.10
N SER A 277 20.58 -14.25 -56.62
CA SER A 277 20.15 -13.10 -55.81
C SER A 277 19.11 -13.47 -54.76
N ASP A 278 18.17 -14.35 -55.10
CA ASP A 278 17.13 -14.81 -54.18
C ASP A 278 17.75 -15.60 -53.01
N ILE A 279 18.72 -16.48 -53.28
CA ILE A 279 19.42 -17.24 -52.23
C ILE A 279 20.25 -16.30 -51.34
N VAL A 280 21.03 -15.39 -51.93
CA VAL A 280 21.86 -14.44 -51.17
C VAL A 280 21.00 -13.54 -50.28
N SER A 281 19.93 -12.95 -50.82
CA SER A 281 19.03 -12.10 -50.04
C SER A 281 18.30 -12.85 -48.92
N SER A 282 17.91 -14.12 -49.13
CA SER A 282 17.30 -14.95 -48.08
C SER A 282 18.27 -15.31 -46.94
N LEU A 283 19.55 -15.53 -47.26
CA LEU A 283 20.60 -15.79 -46.28
C LEU A 283 20.96 -14.53 -45.50
N GLU A 284 21.11 -13.41 -46.19
CA GLU A 284 21.42 -12.12 -45.57
C GLU A 284 20.31 -11.68 -44.63
N SER A 285 19.04 -11.81 -45.02
CA SER A 285 17.88 -11.49 -44.16
C SER A 285 17.81 -12.39 -42.94
N SER A 286 17.88 -13.72 -43.12
CA SER A 286 17.83 -14.67 -41.99
C SER A 286 19.00 -14.49 -41.02
N ALA A 287 20.21 -14.27 -41.56
CA ALA A 287 21.38 -14.02 -40.73
C ALA A 287 21.28 -12.69 -39.98
N HIS A 288 20.79 -11.64 -40.66
CA HIS A 288 20.58 -10.34 -40.03
C HIS A 288 19.56 -10.41 -38.89
N GLU A 289 18.41 -11.07 -39.10
CA GLU A 289 17.38 -11.25 -38.07
C GLU A 289 17.91 -11.99 -36.84
N LEU A 290 18.69 -13.06 -37.03
CA LEU A 290 19.28 -13.81 -35.91
C LEU A 290 20.36 -13.01 -35.16
N ILE A 291 21.19 -12.26 -35.88
CA ILE A 291 22.22 -11.40 -35.26
C ILE A 291 21.56 -10.31 -34.43
N VAL A 292 20.55 -9.62 -34.99
CA VAL A 292 19.79 -8.60 -34.26
C VAL A 292 19.12 -9.21 -33.03
N SER A 293 18.46 -10.36 -33.18
CA SER A 293 17.79 -11.05 -32.06
C SER A 293 18.76 -11.46 -30.95
N ARG A 294 19.97 -11.93 -31.31
CA ARG A 294 21.04 -12.28 -30.36
C ARG A 294 21.54 -11.06 -29.61
N ASP A 295 21.83 -9.98 -30.34
CA ASP A 295 22.37 -8.75 -29.76
C ASP A 295 21.34 -8.08 -28.84
N GLU A 296 20.07 -8.07 -29.23
CA GLU A 296 18.95 -7.59 -28.41
C GLU A 296 18.75 -8.45 -27.15
N LEU A 297 18.74 -9.78 -27.28
CA LEU A 297 18.65 -10.70 -26.14
C LEU A 297 19.79 -10.46 -25.13
N THR A 298 21.02 -10.28 -25.62
CA THR A 298 22.19 -10.04 -24.79
C THR A 298 22.10 -8.69 -24.08
N ALA A 299 21.67 -7.64 -24.80
CA ALA A 299 21.51 -6.31 -24.25
C ALA A 299 20.40 -6.25 -23.19
N GLU A 300 19.24 -6.87 -23.44
CA GLU A 300 18.12 -6.95 -22.50
C GLU A 300 18.51 -7.76 -21.25
N SER A 301 19.18 -8.88 -21.42
CA SER A 301 19.66 -9.71 -20.29
C SER A 301 20.64 -8.95 -19.40
N ARG A 302 21.60 -8.21 -20.00
CA ARG A 302 22.54 -7.37 -19.23
C ARG A 302 21.81 -6.28 -18.45
N ARG A 303 20.83 -5.60 -19.06
CA ARG A 303 20.01 -4.60 -18.36
C ARG A 303 19.29 -5.19 -17.15
N VAL A 304 18.71 -6.40 -17.30
CA VAL A 304 18.08 -7.10 -16.17
C VAL A 304 19.10 -7.42 -15.09
N ILE A 305 20.28 -7.92 -15.45
CA ILE A 305 21.35 -8.24 -14.47
C ILE A 305 21.75 -6.97 -13.69
N ASP A 306 21.98 -5.84 -14.39
CA ASP A 306 22.33 -4.57 -13.76
C ASP A 306 21.22 -4.08 -12.80
N GLN A 307 19.95 -4.20 -13.22
CA GLN A 307 18.80 -3.87 -12.37
C GLN A 307 18.72 -4.78 -11.14
N VAL A 308 18.91 -6.10 -11.33
CA VAL A 308 18.92 -7.10 -10.26
C VAL A 308 20.04 -6.81 -9.26
N HIS A 309 21.25 -6.46 -9.72
CA HIS A 309 22.36 -6.06 -8.84
C HIS A 309 22.04 -4.81 -8.03
N GLY A 310 21.45 -3.79 -8.66
CA GLY A 310 21.00 -2.58 -7.97
C GLY A 310 19.97 -2.90 -6.88
N GLN A 311 18.95 -3.70 -7.20
CA GLN A 311 17.92 -4.09 -6.24
C GLN A 311 18.45 -5.01 -5.13
N PHE A 312 19.36 -5.91 -5.47
CA PHE A 312 20.02 -6.75 -4.49
C PHE A 312 20.81 -5.91 -3.50
N ALA A 313 21.52 -4.87 -3.94
CA ALA A 313 22.22 -3.94 -3.05
C ALA A 313 21.25 -3.22 -2.09
N THR A 314 20.09 -2.77 -2.58
CA THR A 314 19.03 -2.20 -1.73
C THR A 314 18.51 -3.20 -0.70
N LEU A 315 18.28 -4.45 -1.11
CA LEU A 315 17.80 -5.52 -0.24
C LEU A 315 18.87 -5.97 0.77
N GLN A 316 20.17 -5.86 0.43
CA GLN A 316 21.27 -6.07 1.37
C GLN A 316 21.24 -5.09 2.55
N ASP A 317 20.77 -3.85 2.35
CA ASP A 317 20.62 -2.87 3.43
C ASP A 317 19.45 -3.19 4.39
N MET A 318 18.53 -4.05 3.96
CA MET A 318 17.42 -4.58 4.78
C MET A 318 17.81 -5.85 5.54
N LEU A 319 18.89 -6.51 5.13
CA LEU A 319 19.37 -7.75 5.72
C LEU A 319 20.30 -7.47 6.91
N VAL A 320 20.07 -8.19 7.99
CA VAL A 320 20.94 -8.16 9.18
C VAL A 320 21.58 -9.51 9.41
N SER A 321 22.79 -9.50 9.92
CA SER A 321 23.48 -10.71 10.40
C SER A 321 23.20 -10.87 11.88
N ALA A 322 22.76 -12.06 12.28
CA ALA A 322 22.53 -12.37 13.69
C ALA A 322 23.11 -13.75 14.02
N ARG A 323 23.69 -13.89 15.22
CA ARG A 323 24.09 -15.18 15.76
C ARG A 323 22.87 -15.84 16.38
N PHE A 324 22.05 -16.44 15.52
CA PHE A 324 20.84 -17.15 15.91
C PHE A 324 20.99 -18.63 15.57
N ASP A 325 20.87 -19.51 16.57
CA ASP A 325 20.85 -20.95 16.33
C ASP A 325 19.48 -21.36 15.79
N ASP A 326 19.35 -21.33 14.47
CA ASP A 326 18.18 -21.83 13.73
C ASP A 326 18.15 -23.37 13.69
N SER A 327 18.29 -24.01 14.86
CA SER A 327 18.31 -25.46 15.01
C SER A 327 16.90 -26.07 14.80
N GLY A 328 16.40 -25.99 13.56
CA GLY A 328 15.45 -26.95 12.98
C GLY A 328 13.99 -26.88 13.43
N GLY A 329 13.49 -25.75 13.93
CA GLY A 329 12.11 -25.63 14.39
C GLY A 329 11.15 -25.02 13.36
N LYS A 330 10.04 -25.69 13.05
CA LYS A 330 8.89 -25.14 12.27
C LYS A 330 8.24 -23.87 12.88
N LYS A 331 8.77 -23.33 13.99
CA LYS A 331 8.20 -22.20 14.73
C LYS A 331 8.92 -20.91 14.34
N LYS A 332 8.14 -19.90 13.91
CA LYS A 332 8.63 -18.53 13.68
C LYS A 332 9.19 -17.97 15.00
N SER A 333 10.29 -17.23 14.93
CA SER A 333 10.92 -16.56 16.07
C SER A 333 10.53 -15.09 16.11
N ILE A 334 10.16 -14.59 17.28
CA ILE A 334 9.80 -13.18 17.51
C ILE A 334 10.70 -12.59 18.60
N ILE A 335 11.25 -11.42 18.33
CA ILE A 335 11.91 -10.57 19.31
C ILE A 335 10.86 -9.68 19.96
N MET A 336 10.81 -9.66 21.29
CA MET A 336 9.92 -8.81 22.07
C MET A 336 10.73 -7.62 22.60
N ILE A 337 10.79 -6.52 21.84
CA ILE A 337 11.63 -5.38 22.20
C ILE A 337 10.94 -4.57 23.30
N PRO A 338 11.54 -4.39 24.50
CA PRO A 338 10.90 -3.68 25.61
C PRO A 338 10.94 -2.16 25.44
N PHE A 339 9.82 -1.52 25.75
CA PHE A 339 9.63 -0.09 25.88
C PHE A 339 8.78 0.21 27.12
N PHE A 340 8.90 1.43 27.65
CA PHE A 340 7.98 1.96 28.64
C PHE A 340 7.14 3.06 28.03
N ILE A 341 5.83 3.00 28.26
CA ILE A 341 4.88 4.00 27.77
C ILE A 341 4.32 4.74 28.98
N ALA A 342 4.60 6.03 29.09
CA ALA A 342 4.10 6.87 30.18
C ALA A 342 3.01 7.82 29.68
N GLY A 343 1.86 7.79 30.33
CA GLY A 343 0.74 8.69 30.07
C GLY A 343 0.73 9.86 31.05
N PHE A 344 0.75 11.08 30.52
CA PHE A 344 0.64 12.31 31.28
C PHE A 344 -0.63 13.05 30.91
N SER A 345 -1.46 13.38 31.90
CA SER A 345 -2.68 14.15 31.69
C SER A 345 -2.54 15.56 32.26
N ARG A 346 -3.05 16.55 31.52
CA ARG A 346 -3.23 17.93 32.01
C ARG A 346 -4.43 18.55 31.30
N LYS A 347 -5.43 19.01 32.05
CA LYS A 347 -6.68 19.57 31.50
C LYS A 347 -7.32 18.62 30.48
N ASP A 348 -7.41 17.34 30.84
CA ASP A 348 -8.03 16.27 30.04
C ASP A 348 -7.37 15.96 28.69
N GLN A 349 -6.17 16.50 28.44
CA GLN A 349 -5.34 16.12 27.29
C GLN A 349 -4.30 15.08 27.71
N LEU A 350 -4.46 13.84 27.21
CA LEU A 350 -3.49 12.76 27.37
C LEU A 350 -2.34 12.94 26.39
N HIS A 351 -1.12 13.01 26.94
CA HIS A 351 0.11 12.97 26.18
C HIS A 351 0.92 11.74 26.56
N ILE A 352 1.45 11.05 25.56
CA ILE A 352 2.18 9.81 25.75
C ILE A 352 3.66 10.05 25.46
N GLU A 353 4.54 9.61 26.36
CA GLU A 353 5.98 9.53 26.11
C GLU A 353 6.41 8.06 26.08
N VAL A 354 7.41 7.76 25.24
CA VAL A 354 7.95 6.40 25.10
C VAL A 354 9.42 6.40 25.49
N TYR A 355 9.78 5.55 26.45
CA TYR A 355 11.15 5.32 26.88
C TYR A 355 11.64 3.96 26.36
N PRO A 356 12.79 3.91 25.68
CA PRO A 356 13.32 2.65 25.17
C PRO A 356 13.98 1.81 26.25
N LEU A 357 14.22 0.54 25.92
CA LEU A 357 15.24 -0.28 26.59
C LEU A 357 16.55 0.51 26.75
N SER A 358 17.30 0.22 27.81
CA SER A 358 18.39 1.11 28.23
C SER A 358 19.71 0.39 28.50
N TYR A 359 20.78 1.15 28.52
CA TYR A 359 22.10 0.77 28.98
C TYR A 359 22.41 1.51 30.28
N PHE A 360 22.80 0.77 31.32
CA PHE A 360 23.15 1.35 32.61
C PHE A 360 24.61 1.80 32.62
N GLN A 361 24.82 3.11 32.83
CA GLN A 361 26.15 3.70 32.90
C GLN A 361 26.49 4.11 34.35
N GLY A 362 27.27 3.26 35.03
CA GLY A 362 27.78 3.53 36.37
C GLY A 362 28.90 4.57 36.36
N ASN A 363 28.59 5.83 36.09
CA ASN A 363 29.58 6.93 35.97
C ASN A 363 30.10 7.45 37.33
N GLY A 364 29.69 6.85 38.44
CA GLY A 364 30.00 7.32 39.79
C GLY A 364 29.30 8.63 40.18
N LEU A 365 28.44 9.16 39.30
CA LEU A 365 27.59 10.31 39.59
C LEU A 365 26.59 9.95 40.70
N ARG A 366 26.34 10.91 41.59
CA ARG A 366 25.42 10.77 42.72
C ARG A 366 24.55 12.01 42.82
N VAL A 367 23.40 11.88 43.47
CA VAL A 367 22.51 13.01 43.75
C VAL A 367 23.27 14.15 44.45
N SER A 368 22.93 15.38 44.08
CA SER A 368 23.62 16.58 44.55
C SER A 368 22.61 17.60 45.05
N ARG A 369 23.04 18.75 45.58
CA ARG A 369 22.09 19.79 46.04
C ARG A 369 21.09 20.26 44.98
N ARG A 370 21.39 20.09 43.68
CA ARG A 370 20.57 20.54 42.55
C ARG A 370 19.74 19.45 41.87
N HIS A 371 20.04 18.18 42.11
CA HIS A 371 19.39 17.04 41.44
C HIS A 371 18.94 16.02 42.47
N ASP A 372 17.65 15.68 42.43
CA ASP A 372 17.01 14.76 43.37
C ASP A 372 17.01 13.32 42.85
N PHE A 373 17.13 13.13 41.54
CA PHE A 373 17.49 11.87 40.90
C PHE A 373 18.62 12.07 39.86
N VAL A 374 19.42 11.01 39.67
CA VAL A 374 20.45 10.93 38.63
C VAL A 374 20.10 9.79 37.68
N ASP A 375 19.65 10.16 36.49
CA ASP A 375 19.33 9.20 35.44
C ASP A 375 20.62 8.61 34.83
N THR A 376 20.92 7.37 35.21
CA THR A 376 22.06 6.59 34.70
C THR A 376 21.70 5.70 33.51
N PHE A 377 20.44 5.76 33.03
CA PHE A 377 19.94 4.92 31.94
C PHE A 377 19.95 5.67 30.61
N LEU A 378 20.84 5.25 29.73
CA LEU A 378 20.99 5.80 28.40
C LEU A 378 20.38 4.88 27.35
N SER A 379 19.91 5.45 26.26
CA SER A 379 19.51 4.66 25.11
C SER A 379 20.71 3.89 24.53
N PRO A 380 20.54 2.63 24.13
CA PRO A 380 21.64 1.79 23.61
C PRO A 380 22.15 2.29 22.25
N SER A 381 21.30 2.91 21.44
CA SER A 381 21.70 3.43 20.13
C SER A 381 20.67 4.42 19.57
N ARG A 382 21.14 5.27 18.64
CA ARG A 382 20.28 6.20 17.88
C ARG A 382 19.17 5.49 17.09
N ALA A 383 19.40 4.22 16.73
CA ALA A 383 18.40 3.42 16.02
C ALA A 383 17.21 3.08 16.92
N ILE A 384 17.47 2.78 18.20
CA ILE A 384 16.42 2.53 19.18
C ILE A 384 15.74 3.83 19.59
N ASP A 385 16.46 4.96 19.64
CA ASP A 385 15.84 6.28 19.81
C ASP A 385 14.87 6.60 18.66
N ALA A 386 15.27 6.34 17.42
CA ALA A 386 14.42 6.55 16.25
C ALA A 386 13.15 5.68 16.32
N LEU A 387 13.29 4.41 16.71
CA LEU A 387 12.15 3.51 16.88
C LEU A 387 11.22 3.96 18.03
N SER A 388 11.79 4.44 19.14
CA SER A 388 11.04 5.01 20.26
C SER A 388 10.26 6.26 19.83
N ALA A 389 10.89 7.15 19.04
CA ALA A 389 10.25 8.35 18.53
C ALA A 389 9.10 8.03 17.54
N LEU A 390 9.27 7.03 16.67
CA LEU A 390 8.19 6.55 15.79
C LEU A 390 7.02 5.99 16.60
N LEU A 391 7.31 5.22 17.65
CA LEU A 391 6.28 4.67 18.54
C LEU A 391 5.56 5.78 19.33
N GLU A 392 6.29 6.78 19.81
CA GLU A 392 5.73 7.96 20.51
C GLU A 392 4.84 8.80 19.59
N ASP A 393 5.29 9.07 18.36
CA ASP A 393 4.51 9.79 17.36
C ASP A 393 3.21 9.03 17.03
N ARG A 394 3.31 7.72 16.81
CA ARG A 394 2.16 6.85 16.58
C ARG A 394 1.18 6.86 17.75
N ALA A 395 1.68 6.75 18.99
CA ALA A 395 0.85 6.77 20.21
C ALA A 395 0.11 8.11 20.39
N ASN A 396 0.70 9.21 19.92
CA ASN A 396 0.08 10.53 20.03
C ASN A 396 -0.83 10.89 18.85
N ASN A 397 -0.61 10.35 17.66
CA ASN A 397 -1.33 10.74 16.46
C ASN A 397 -2.40 9.73 16.02
N ASP A 398 -2.21 8.44 16.30
CA ASP A 398 -3.18 7.39 15.95
C ASP A 398 -4.21 7.20 17.08
N VAL A 399 -5.49 7.47 16.77
CA VAL A 399 -6.60 7.36 17.72
C VAL A 399 -6.84 5.92 18.18
N ALA A 400 -6.75 4.94 17.28
CA ALA A 400 -6.96 3.54 17.60
C ALA A 400 -5.84 2.99 18.49
N PHE A 401 -4.59 3.34 18.18
CA PHE A 401 -3.45 2.92 19.00
C PHE A 401 -3.45 3.62 20.36
N ARG A 402 -3.82 4.91 20.42
CA ARG A 402 -4.01 5.63 21.69
C ARG A 402 -5.10 4.99 22.55
N LYS A 403 -6.24 4.58 21.95
CA LYS A 403 -7.31 3.85 22.66
C LYS A 403 -6.78 2.53 23.21
N PHE A 404 -6.07 1.75 22.40
CA PHE A 404 -5.43 0.51 22.84
C PHE A 404 -4.49 0.70 24.05
N ILE A 405 -3.66 1.75 24.05
CA ILE A 405 -2.78 2.06 25.18
C ILE A 405 -3.61 2.40 26.43
N ARG A 406 -4.67 3.18 26.28
CA ARG A 406 -5.56 3.57 27.40
C ARG A 406 -6.34 2.39 27.97
N ASP A 407 -6.87 1.52 27.11
CA ASP A 407 -7.55 0.30 27.55
C ASP A 407 -6.57 -0.63 28.26
N SER A 408 -5.36 -0.77 27.72
CA SER A 408 -4.29 -1.59 28.33
C SER A 408 -3.84 -1.04 29.69
N SER A 409 -3.90 0.28 29.90
CA SER A 409 -3.49 0.89 31.16
C SER A 409 -4.47 0.69 32.30
N ILE A 410 -5.72 0.30 32.03
CA ILE A 410 -6.65 -0.08 33.09
C ILE A 410 -6.15 -1.35 33.81
N ASP A 411 -5.69 -2.32 33.01
CA ASP A 411 -5.32 -3.65 33.52
C ASP A 411 -3.84 -3.80 33.85
N HIS A 412 -2.94 -3.11 33.13
CA HIS A 412 -1.49 -3.35 33.17
C HIS A 412 -0.67 -2.15 33.65
N ASN A 413 -1.30 -1.16 34.29
CA ASN A 413 -0.58 -0.02 34.83
C ASN A 413 0.37 -0.46 35.95
N LEU A 414 1.67 -0.25 35.74
CA LEU A 414 2.73 -0.65 36.69
C LEU A 414 2.57 0.02 38.05
N VAL A 415 2.06 1.26 38.08
CA VAL A 415 1.82 1.97 39.34
C VAL A 415 0.53 1.51 40.03
N ALA A 416 -0.28 0.65 39.43
CA ALA A 416 -1.48 0.05 40.04
C ALA A 416 -1.30 -1.45 40.36
N ASP A 417 -0.55 -2.20 39.55
CA ASP A 417 -0.35 -3.64 39.72
C ASP A 417 0.43 -3.97 41.01
N ALA A 418 -0.11 -4.89 41.82
CA ALA A 418 0.44 -5.30 43.10
C ALA A 418 1.89 -5.81 43.02
N LYS A 419 2.20 -6.65 42.02
CA LYS A 419 3.51 -7.29 41.87
C LYS A 419 4.53 -6.28 41.35
N ALA A 420 4.15 -5.46 40.38
CA ALA A 420 4.98 -4.36 39.89
C ALA A 420 5.29 -3.38 41.03
N ARG A 421 4.32 -3.00 41.87
CA ARG A 421 4.52 -2.11 43.03
C ARG A 421 5.57 -2.62 44.01
N GLU A 422 5.57 -3.91 44.32
CA GLU A 422 6.57 -4.52 45.21
C GLU A 422 7.98 -4.40 44.62
N LEU A 423 8.11 -4.70 43.32
CA LEU A 423 9.38 -4.53 42.59
C LEU A 423 9.83 -3.07 42.55
N ILE A 424 8.91 -2.14 42.30
CA ILE A 424 9.19 -0.70 42.28
C ILE A 424 9.73 -0.24 43.63
N LYS A 425 9.07 -0.60 44.74
CA LYS A 425 9.53 -0.24 46.10
C LYS A 425 10.93 -0.79 46.39
N THR A 426 11.17 -2.06 46.08
CA THR A 426 12.47 -2.72 46.26
C THR A 426 13.57 -2.06 45.41
N GLY A 427 13.24 -1.71 44.17
CA GLY A 427 14.13 -0.98 43.26
C GLY A 427 14.45 0.43 43.76
N THR A 428 13.45 1.16 44.28
CA THR A 428 13.65 2.50 44.86
C THR A 428 14.56 2.45 46.08
N GLU A 429 14.43 1.45 46.96
CA GLU A 429 15.35 1.25 48.08
C GLU A 429 16.79 0.97 47.62
N SER A 430 16.95 0.18 46.55
CA SER A 430 18.25 -0.10 45.94
C SER A 430 18.89 1.17 45.35
N LEU A 431 18.12 1.98 44.64
CA LEU A 431 18.56 3.27 44.07
C LEU A 431 18.93 4.29 45.16
N LEU A 432 18.20 4.30 46.28
CA LEU A 432 18.53 5.09 47.48
C LEU A 432 19.86 4.62 48.07
N GLY A 433 20.08 3.31 48.19
CA GLY A 433 21.32 2.72 48.68
C GLY A 433 22.54 3.09 47.83
N ASP A 434 22.37 3.18 46.51
CA ASP A 434 23.40 3.59 45.56
C ASP A 434 23.59 5.12 45.47
N ALA A 435 22.81 5.90 46.22
CA ALA A 435 22.80 7.36 46.20
C ALA A 435 22.48 7.95 44.81
N LEU A 436 21.62 7.28 44.05
CA LEU A 436 21.09 7.77 42.76
C LEU A 436 19.76 8.52 42.91
N VAL A 437 19.08 8.36 44.05
CA VAL A 437 17.82 9.04 44.39
C VAL A 437 17.95 9.66 45.77
N LYS A 438 17.33 10.82 46.01
CA LYS A 438 17.19 11.38 47.36
C LYS A 438 15.92 10.88 48.03
N ARG A 439 15.98 10.81 49.37
CA ARG A 439 14.84 10.39 50.19
C ARG A 439 13.52 11.14 49.89
N PRO A 440 13.48 12.47 49.71
CA PRO A 440 12.23 13.18 49.42
C PRO A 440 11.52 12.71 48.14
N LEU A 441 12.27 12.46 47.07
CA LEU A 441 11.70 11.98 45.80
C LEU A 441 11.25 10.52 45.89
N ALA A 442 11.97 9.70 46.67
CA ALA A 442 11.52 8.34 46.96
C ALA A 442 10.24 8.31 47.81
N ASP A 443 10.10 9.23 48.77
CA ASP A 443 8.89 9.38 49.56
C ASP A 443 7.72 9.89 48.68
N GLU A 444 7.96 10.83 47.76
CA GLU A 444 6.96 11.29 46.77
C GLU A 444 6.46 10.16 45.86
N LEU A 445 7.37 9.28 45.40
CA LEU A 445 6.98 8.08 44.64
C LEU A 445 6.10 7.16 45.50
N ASN A 446 6.43 6.95 46.77
CA ASN A 446 5.59 6.14 47.67
C ASN A 446 4.21 6.76 47.88
N ASP A 447 4.13 8.09 48.03
CA ASP A 447 2.86 8.81 48.14
C ASP A 447 2.01 8.66 46.86
N LEU A 448 2.63 8.71 45.68
CA LEU A 448 1.98 8.44 44.39
C LEU A 448 1.40 7.03 44.35
N LEU A 449 2.19 6.01 44.75
CA LEU A 449 1.73 4.62 44.78
C LEU A 449 0.56 4.42 45.76
N LEU A 450 0.57 5.11 46.92
CA LEU A 450 -0.53 5.06 47.88
C LEU A 450 -1.80 5.77 47.39
N GLY A 451 -1.64 6.82 46.59
CA GLY A 451 -2.76 7.59 46.02
C GLY A 451 -3.54 6.85 44.93
N ILE A 452 -2.94 5.82 44.31
CA ILE A 452 -3.56 5.01 43.25
C ILE A 452 -4.09 3.70 43.84
N PRO A 453 -5.33 3.26 43.53
CA PRO A 453 -5.84 1.96 43.98
C PRO A 453 -5.01 0.79 43.45
N GLU A 454 -4.75 -0.20 44.31
CA GLU A 454 -4.02 -1.41 43.92
C GLU A 454 -4.93 -2.37 43.16
N THR A 455 -4.46 -2.88 42.01
CA THR A 455 -5.12 -3.91 41.21
C THR A 455 -4.27 -5.17 41.16
N LYS A 456 -4.92 -6.34 41.07
CA LYS A 456 -4.24 -7.60 40.80
C LYS A 456 -4.56 -8.00 39.37
N VAL A 457 -3.54 -8.15 38.52
CA VAL A 457 -3.74 -8.66 37.16
C VAL A 457 -4.35 -10.07 37.24
N HIS A 458 -5.64 -10.19 36.94
CA HIS A 458 -6.31 -11.47 36.79
C HIS A 458 -6.00 -12.02 35.40
N ARG A 459 -5.06 -12.96 35.30
CA ARG A 459 -5.05 -13.86 34.14
C ARG A 459 -6.46 -14.42 34.01
N LYS A 460 -7.12 -14.20 32.86
CA LYS A 460 -8.16 -15.11 32.37
C LYS A 460 -7.50 -16.48 32.20
N LYS A 461 -7.31 -17.22 33.29
CA LYS A 461 -7.00 -18.64 33.24
C LYS A 461 -8.14 -19.25 32.45
N ARG A 462 -7.82 -19.80 31.29
CA ARG A 462 -8.73 -20.67 30.55
C ARG A 462 -9.30 -21.68 31.56
N ARG A 463 -10.61 -21.60 31.79
CA ARG A 463 -11.33 -22.35 32.83
C ARG A 463 -10.91 -23.82 32.80
N VAL A 464 -10.21 -24.28 33.82
CA VAL A 464 -10.29 -25.69 34.22
C VAL A 464 -11.53 -25.76 35.10
N MET A 465 -12.60 -26.37 34.57
CA MET A 465 -13.76 -26.71 35.37
C MET A 465 -13.32 -27.72 36.42
N THR A 466 -13.40 -27.34 37.70
CA THR A 466 -13.32 -28.27 38.82
C THR A 466 -14.74 -28.41 39.38
N PRO A 467 -15.21 -29.64 39.67
CA PRO A 467 -16.64 -29.92 39.82
C PRO A 467 -17.21 -29.41 41.14
N THR A 468 -18.46 -28.98 41.05
CA THR A 468 -19.36 -28.58 42.14
C THR A 468 -19.70 -29.76 43.05
N ILE A 469 -19.60 -29.55 44.37
CA ILE A 469 -20.32 -30.36 45.35
C ILE A 469 -21.69 -29.70 45.52
N SER A 470 -22.74 -30.41 45.09
CA SER A 470 -24.14 -30.02 45.21
C SER A 470 -24.71 -30.57 46.52
N ASP A 471 -25.06 -29.69 47.45
CA ASP A 471 -26.06 -29.98 48.48
C ASP A 471 -27.33 -29.19 48.14
N GLY A 472 -28.41 -29.92 47.85
CA GLY A 472 -29.56 -29.48 47.04
C GLY A 472 -30.57 -28.54 47.70
N SER A 473 -30.14 -27.64 48.59
CA SER A 473 -31.03 -26.59 49.13
C SER A 473 -30.89 -25.31 48.32
N LEU A 474 -31.89 -24.99 47.49
CA LEU A 474 -31.99 -23.73 46.75
C LEU A 474 -32.40 -22.59 47.70
N CYS A 475 -31.71 -21.45 47.59
CA CYS A 475 -31.95 -20.23 48.35
C CYS A 475 -32.51 -19.15 47.42
N ASN A 476 -33.55 -18.44 47.84
CA ASN A 476 -34.08 -17.31 47.08
C ASN A 476 -33.19 -16.07 47.31
N VAL A 477 -32.68 -15.49 46.24
CA VAL A 477 -31.76 -14.35 46.26
C VAL A 477 -32.37 -13.20 45.47
N LYS A 478 -32.43 -12.02 46.10
CA LYS A 478 -32.90 -10.78 45.48
C LYS A 478 -31.74 -9.81 45.35
N PHE A 479 -31.44 -9.41 44.13
CA PHE A 479 -30.46 -8.38 43.81
C PHE A 479 -31.17 -7.04 43.72
N HIS A 480 -30.74 -6.06 44.50
CA HIS A 480 -31.25 -4.69 44.43
C HIS A 480 -30.23 -3.83 43.69
N VAL A 481 -30.45 -3.60 42.41
CA VAL A 481 -29.57 -2.80 41.54
C VAL A 481 -30.00 -1.34 41.60
N GLN A 482 -29.09 -0.51 42.12
CA GLN A 482 -29.30 0.92 42.30
C GLN A 482 -28.11 1.71 41.76
N ASN A 483 -28.30 2.99 41.46
CA ASN A 483 -27.19 3.89 41.17
C ASN A 483 -26.62 4.53 42.45
N GLU A 484 -25.52 5.28 42.34
CA GLU A 484 -24.90 5.98 43.48
C GLU A 484 -25.85 6.99 44.16
N ALA A 485 -26.88 7.47 43.46
CA ALA A 485 -27.90 8.36 44.01
C ALA A 485 -29.07 7.60 44.67
N GLY A 486 -28.99 6.27 44.80
CA GLY A 486 -30.00 5.42 45.42
C GLY A 486 -31.26 5.18 44.57
N LYS A 487 -31.26 5.55 43.28
CA LYS A 487 -32.37 5.26 42.37
C LYS A 487 -32.25 3.83 41.82
N PRO A 488 -33.35 3.08 41.72
CA PRO A 488 -33.35 1.76 41.11
C PRO A 488 -32.97 1.84 39.62
N VAL A 489 -32.22 0.84 39.14
CA VAL A 489 -31.85 0.73 37.72
C VAL A 489 -32.65 -0.40 37.08
N GLU A 490 -33.57 -0.02 36.19
CA GLU A 490 -34.38 -0.92 35.38
C GLU A 490 -33.56 -1.53 34.24
N GLY A 491 -33.80 -2.82 33.93
CA GLY A 491 -33.19 -3.49 32.79
C GLY A 491 -31.69 -3.78 32.95
N ALA A 492 -31.18 -3.78 34.18
CA ALA A 492 -29.82 -4.21 34.46
C ALA A 492 -29.70 -5.73 34.30
N GLU A 493 -28.79 -6.16 33.42
CA GLU A 493 -28.48 -7.56 33.17
C GLU A 493 -27.46 -8.06 34.20
N LEU A 494 -27.83 -9.12 34.91
CA LEU A 494 -27.02 -9.81 35.87
C LEU A 494 -26.60 -11.18 35.34
N GLU A 495 -25.32 -11.34 35.06
CA GLU A 495 -24.74 -12.59 34.57
C GLU A 495 -24.01 -13.31 35.72
N LEU A 496 -24.55 -14.46 36.14
CA LEU A 496 -23.96 -15.35 37.15
C LEU A 496 -23.55 -16.65 36.47
N GLY A 497 -22.41 -16.64 35.78
CA GLY A 497 -21.86 -17.79 35.06
C GLY A 497 -22.63 -18.16 33.80
N ALA A 498 -23.64 -19.04 33.90
CA ALA A 498 -24.52 -19.43 32.79
C ALA A 498 -25.95 -18.90 32.94
N LEU A 499 -26.22 -18.20 34.06
CA LEU A 499 -27.53 -17.67 34.40
C LEU A 499 -27.55 -16.17 34.11
N LEU A 500 -28.50 -15.72 33.28
CA LEU A 500 -28.72 -14.31 32.96
C LEU A 500 -30.08 -13.88 33.53
N ILE A 501 -30.10 -12.82 34.31
CA ILE A 501 -31.30 -12.32 34.99
C ILE A 501 -31.38 -10.81 34.77
N THR A 502 -32.54 -10.28 34.46
CA THR A 502 -32.74 -8.83 34.30
C THR A 502 -33.44 -8.24 35.52
N SER A 503 -33.06 -7.02 35.93
CA SER A 503 -33.79 -6.28 36.95
C SER A 503 -35.12 -5.75 36.41
N ASP A 504 -36.13 -5.75 37.27
CA ASP A 504 -37.43 -5.12 37.01
C ASP A 504 -37.39 -3.59 37.18
N ASP A 505 -38.54 -2.94 36.99
CA ASP A 505 -38.75 -1.49 37.12
C ASP A 505 -38.40 -0.93 38.52
N ASN A 506 -38.28 -1.80 39.54
CA ASN A 506 -37.83 -1.45 40.89
C ASN A 506 -36.34 -1.74 41.11
N GLY A 507 -35.61 -2.10 40.05
CA GLY A 507 -34.20 -2.49 40.12
C GLY A 507 -34.00 -3.84 40.80
N ILE A 508 -35.02 -4.69 40.91
CA ILE A 508 -34.95 -5.97 41.61
C ILE A 508 -34.82 -7.11 40.62
N ALA A 509 -33.75 -7.90 40.76
CA ALA A 509 -33.56 -9.16 40.04
C ALA A 509 -33.68 -10.32 41.03
N THR A 510 -34.57 -11.29 40.81
CA THR A 510 -34.79 -12.40 41.76
C THR A 510 -34.44 -13.75 41.12
N THR A 511 -33.72 -14.60 41.83
CA THR A 511 -33.40 -15.96 41.38
C THR A 511 -33.20 -16.94 42.54
N SER A 512 -33.24 -18.24 42.26
CA SER A 512 -32.96 -19.28 43.24
C SER A 512 -31.59 -19.93 42.97
N LEU A 513 -30.67 -19.80 43.92
CA LEU A 513 -29.29 -20.29 43.81
C LEU A 513 -28.98 -21.31 44.92
N PRO A 514 -28.28 -22.42 44.64
CA PRO A 514 -27.82 -23.32 45.69
C PRO A 514 -26.79 -22.66 46.62
N ARG A 515 -26.50 -23.30 47.76
CA ARG A 515 -25.43 -22.84 48.64
C ARG A 515 -24.08 -23.01 47.95
N SER A 516 -23.53 -21.91 47.46
CA SER A 516 -22.23 -21.88 46.81
C SER A 516 -21.66 -20.47 46.85
N HIS A 517 -20.49 -20.33 46.25
CA HIS A 517 -19.85 -19.07 45.97
C HIS A 517 -20.15 -18.67 44.54
N TYR A 518 -20.56 -17.41 44.35
CA TYR A 518 -21.00 -16.88 43.07
C TYR A 518 -20.23 -15.62 42.74
N GLU A 519 -19.61 -15.64 41.57
CA GLU A 519 -19.07 -14.45 40.91
C GLU A 519 -19.96 -14.12 39.70
N GLY A 520 -20.21 -12.83 39.49
CA GLY A 520 -21.04 -12.36 38.40
C GLY A 520 -20.72 -10.95 37.95
N LEU A 521 -21.37 -10.56 36.87
CA LEU A 521 -21.22 -9.26 36.24
C LEU A 521 -22.59 -8.60 36.10
N VAL A 522 -22.66 -7.33 36.46
CA VAL A 522 -23.86 -6.50 36.34
C VAL A 522 -23.60 -5.48 35.24
N ARG A 523 -24.49 -5.41 34.27
CA ARG A 523 -24.43 -4.49 33.14
C ARG A 523 -25.73 -3.73 33.02
N ALA A 524 -25.68 -2.43 32.79
CA ALA A 524 -26.86 -1.65 32.47
C ALA A 524 -26.51 -0.57 31.43
N PRO A 525 -27.39 -0.29 30.45
CA PRO A 525 -27.15 0.75 29.46
C PRO A 525 -26.92 2.10 30.13
N GLY A 526 -25.79 2.77 29.83
CA GLY A 526 -25.45 4.05 30.43
C GLY A 526 -24.68 3.97 31.77
N TYR A 527 -24.29 2.77 32.21
CA TYR A 527 -23.57 2.53 33.46
C TYR A 527 -22.30 1.69 33.24
N LEU A 528 -21.30 1.88 34.09
CA LEU A 528 -20.09 1.06 34.13
C LEU A 528 -20.42 -0.38 34.57
N GLU A 529 -19.80 -1.35 33.90
CA GLU A 529 -19.95 -2.76 34.28
C GLU A 529 -19.38 -3.00 35.69
N LYS A 530 -20.11 -3.73 36.51
CA LYS A 530 -19.69 -4.02 37.89
C LYS A 530 -19.61 -5.51 38.15
N THR A 531 -18.46 -5.98 38.61
CA THR A 531 -18.30 -7.33 39.12
C THR A 531 -18.88 -7.44 40.53
N ILE A 532 -19.56 -8.55 40.79
CA ILE A 532 -20.08 -8.89 42.11
C ILE A 532 -19.58 -10.27 42.52
N ASP A 533 -19.27 -10.42 43.80
CA ASP A 533 -18.86 -11.67 44.42
C ASP A 533 -19.62 -11.81 45.76
N PHE A 534 -20.26 -12.95 45.97
CA PHE A 534 -20.93 -13.29 47.22
C PHE A 534 -20.94 -14.80 47.48
N SER A 535 -21.17 -15.19 48.74
CA SER A 535 -21.34 -16.58 49.14
C SER A 535 -22.66 -16.77 49.89
N ILE A 536 -23.36 -17.87 49.59
CA ILE A 536 -24.62 -18.23 50.24
C ILE A 536 -24.35 -19.34 51.25
N THR A 537 -24.41 -19.00 52.54
CA THR A 537 -24.14 -19.93 53.65
C THR A 537 -25.40 -20.37 54.41
N THR A 538 -26.54 -19.73 54.17
CA THR A 538 -27.83 -20.01 54.84
C THR A 538 -28.91 -20.41 53.82
N SER A 539 -30.10 -20.83 54.28
CA SER A 539 -31.26 -21.19 53.40
C SER A 539 -32.44 -20.22 53.55
N GLY A 540 -32.22 -19.04 54.11
CA GLY A 540 -33.24 -17.97 54.16
C GLY A 540 -33.06 -16.99 53.00
N ASP A 541 -34.08 -16.19 52.71
CA ASP A 541 -34.03 -15.17 51.65
C ASP A 541 -32.84 -14.22 51.84
N VAL A 542 -31.99 -14.09 50.83
CA VAL A 542 -30.80 -13.21 50.85
C VAL A 542 -31.03 -12.02 49.92
N VAL A 543 -30.79 -10.81 50.43
CA VAL A 543 -30.85 -9.58 49.63
C VAL A 543 -29.44 -9.03 49.41
N ILE A 544 -29.06 -8.83 48.16
CA ILE A 544 -27.73 -8.35 47.75
C ILE A 544 -27.88 -6.96 47.12
N PRO A 545 -27.40 -5.90 47.78
CA PRO A 545 -27.39 -4.57 47.18
C PRO A 545 -26.26 -4.43 46.16
N VAL A 546 -26.58 -3.94 44.97
CA VAL A 546 -25.64 -3.73 43.87
C VAL A 546 -25.71 -2.27 43.43
N VAL A 547 -24.66 -1.50 43.72
CA VAL A 547 -24.56 -0.08 43.30
C VAL A 547 -23.74 0.05 42.02
N ILE A 548 -24.30 0.55 40.93
CA ILE A 548 -23.61 0.79 39.65
C ILE A 548 -23.43 2.29 39.36
N VAL A 549 -22.35 2.64 38.67
CA VAL A 549 -21.94 4.04 38.44
C VAL A 549 -22.35 4.47 37.04
N PRO A 550 -23.03 5.62 36.86
CA PRO A 550 -23.37 6.12 35.53
C PRO A 550 -22.12 6.57 34.78
N LEU A 551 -22.08 6.31 33.47
CA LEU A 551 -20.99 6.74 32.59
C LEU A 551 -20.89 8.26 32.52
N ALA A 552 -19.67 8.80 32.48
CA ALA A 552 -19.43 10.24 32.30
C ALA A 552 -19.92 10.72 30.92
N HIS A 553 -20.19 12.02 30.77
CA HIS A 553 -20.73 12.58 29.52
C HIS A 553 -19.83 12.30 28.30
N GLU A 554 -18.50 12.34 28.49
CA GLU A 554 -17.54 12.01 27.45
C GLU A 554 -17.51 10.52 27.11
N GLU A 555 -17.70 9.63 28.08
CA GLU A 555 -17.80 8.18 27.87
C GLU A 555 -19.10 7.80 27.16
N GLN A 556 -20.20 8.52 27.46
CA GLN A 556 -21.46 8.40 26.72
C GLN A 556 -21.32 8.88 25.28
N LEU A 557 -20.56 9.96 25.05
CA LEU A 557 -20.23 10.42 23.70
C LEU A 557 -19.33 9.43 22.98
N ALA A 558 -18.36 8.83 23.67
CA ALA A 558 -17.47 7.81 23.12
C ALA A 558 -18.23 6.53 22.75
N LEU A 559 -19.16 6.07 23.58
CA LEU A 559 -20.05 4.95 23.28
C LEU A 559 -20.96 5.23 22.08
N ARG A 560 -21.54 6.45 22.00
CA ARG A 560 -22.30 6.86 20.81
C ARG A 560 -21.42 6.93 19.57
N LEU A 561 -20.17 7.39 19.71
CA LEU A 561 -19.20 7.37 18.62
C LEU A 561 -18.86 5.94 18.21
N ASP A 562 -18.64 5.04 19.16
CA ASP A 562 -18.36 3.63 18.92
C ASP A 562 -19.56 2.95 18.24
N GLU A 563 -20.80 3.26 18.65
CA GLU A 563 -22.02 2.82 17.97
C GLU A 563 -22.09 3.34 16.53
N LEU A 564 -21.72 4.60 16.30
CA LEU A 564 -21.66 5.20 14.96
C LEU A 564 -20.54 4.61 14.10
N VAL A 565 -19.37 4.32 14.69
CA VAL A 565 -18.22 3.69 14.03
C VAL A 565 -18.54 2.24 13.70
N GLU A 566 -19.16 1.50 14.60
CA GLU A 566 -19.62 0.12 14.34
C GLU A 566 -20.74 0.09 13.31
N ARG A 567 -21.66 1.07 13.32
CA ARG A 567 -22.64 1.23 12.25
C ARG A 567 -21.96 1.52 10.91
N ALA A 568 -20.95 2.39 10.87
CA ALA A 568 -20.17 2.67 9.67
C ALA A 568 -19.43 1.42 9.16
N ARG A 569 -18.78 0.66 10.06
CA ARG A 569 -18.11 -0.62 9.72
C ARG A 569 -19.08 -1.65 9.17
N ARG A 570 -20.28 -1.78 9.76
CA ARG A 570 -21.33 -2.68 9.22
C ARG A 570 -21.73 -2.29 7.81
N LEU A 571 -21.92 -0.99 7.55
CA LEU A 571 -22.25 -0.48 6.22
C LEU A 571 -21.13 -0.77 5.21
N ASP A 572 -19.86 -0.61 5.61
CA ASP A 572 -18.70 -0.97 4.77
C ASP A 572 -18.65 -2.47 4.45
N ILE A 573 -18.88 -3.34 5.44
CA ILE A 573 -18.91 -4.81 5.23
C ILE A 573 -20.06 -5.20 4.30
N ILE A 574 -21.24 -4.60 4.47
CA ILE A 574 -22.40 -4.83 3.58
C ILE A 574 -22.04 -4.40 2.16
N ARG A 575 -21.40 -3.25 1.99
CA ARG A 575 -20.94 -2.72 0.70
C ARG A 575 -19.94 -3.64 0.02
N ASP A 576 -18.94 -4.14 0.74
CA ASP A 576 -17.90 -5.03 0.19
C ASP A 576 -18.47 -6.40 -0.19
N ARG A 577 -19.42 -6.93 0.60
CA ARG A 577 -20.14 -8.17 0.26
C ARG A 577 -21.02 -8.00 -0.98
N LEU A 578 -21.71 -6.87 -1.09
CA LEU A 578 -22.49 -6.52 -2.28
C LEU A 578 -21.57 -6.39 -3.50
N TRP A 579 -20.42 -5.76 -3.36
CA TRP A 579 -19.41 -5.66 -4.41
C TRP A 579 -19.01 -7.05 -4.93
N ASP A 580 -18.57 -7.93 -4.03
CA ASP A 580 -18.14 -9.28 -4.36
C ASP A 580 -19.25 -10.11 -5.02
N ALA A 581 -20.49 -9.96 -4.53
CA ALA A 581 -21.65 -10.63 -5.09
C ALA A 581 -21.97 -10.13 -6.50
N PHE A 582 -21.90 -8.82 -6.74
CA PHE A 582 -22.10 -8.22 -8.06
C PHE A 582 -20.97 -8.55 -9.05
N GLU A 583 -19.71 -8.62 -8.59
CA GLU A 583 -18.59 -9.01 -9.45
C GLU A 583 -18.72 -10.45 -9.94
N LYS A 584 -19.16 -11.36 -9.06
CA LYS A 584 -19.28 -12.79 -9.38
C LYS A 584 -20.59 -13.13 -10.09
N GLN A 585 -21.70 -12.46 -9.76
CA GLN A 585 -23.06 -12.86 -10.17
C GLN A 585 -24.02 -11.69 -10.52
N GLY A 586 -23.50 -10.50 -10.85
CA GLY A 586 -24.29 -9.30 -11.12
C GLY A 586 -25.48 -9.46 -12.08
N PRO A 587 -25.35 -10.13 -13.24
CA PRO A 587 -26.48 -10.37 -14.15
C PRO A 587 -27.58 -11.24 -13.53
N THR A 588 -27.18 -12.22 -12.72
CA THR A 588 -28.07 -13.20 -12.06
C THR A 588 -28.85 -12.54 -10.92
N LEU A 589 -28.20 -11.65 -10.15
CA LEU A 589 -28.82 -10.87 -9.08
C LEU A 589 -29.87 -9.88 -9.60
N LEU A 590 -29.62 -9.26 -10.77
CA LEU A 590 -30.55 -8.32 -11.42
C LEU A 590 -31.68 -9.01 -12.20
N GLY A 591 -31.49 -10.29 -12.55
CA GLY A 591 -32.40 -11.07 -13.40
C GLY A 591 -33.40 -11.96 -12.66
N ILE A 592 -33.07 -12.45 -11.46
CA ILE A 592 -33.91 -13.40 -10.71
C ILE A 592 -34.76 -12.67 -9.65
N PRO A 593 -36.11 -12.76 -9.68
CA PRO A 593 -37.00 -12.05 -8.77
C PRO A 593 -36.78 -12.34 -7.27
N ALA A 594 -36.31 -13.54 -6.92
CA ALA A 594 -36.10 -13.95 -5.53
C ALA A 594 -34.96 -13.20 -4.83
N TYR A 595 -33.97 -12.69 -5.56
CA TYR A 595 -32.85 -11.91 -5.00
C TYR A 595 -33.11 -10.40 -4.97
N ARG A 596 -34.18 -9.95 -5.65
CA ARG A 596 -34.54 -8.53 -5.72
C ARG A 596 -34.99 -8.00 -4.36
N SER A 597 -35.75 -8.76 -3.58
CA SER A 597 -36.20 -8.34 -2.25
C SER A 597 -35.04 -8.13 -1.28
N ALA A 598 -34.09 -9.08 -1.24
CA ALA A 598 -32.88 -8.95 -0.42
C ALA A 598 -31.99 -7.79 -0.87
N LEU A 599 -31.91 -7.55 -2.18
CA LEU A 599 -31.16 -6.42 -2.73
C LEU A 599 -31.78 -5.06 -2.36
N ILE A 600 -33.11 -4.97 -2.40
CA ILE A 600 -33.85 -3.75 -2.02
C ILE A 600 -33.61 -3.42 -0.54
N GLU A 601 -33.67 -4.43 0.33
CA GLU A 601 -33.42 -4.29 1.77
C GLU A 601 -32.00 -3.76 2.03
N LEU A 602 -30.98 -4.39 1.43
CA LEU A 602 -29.58 -3.97 1.61
C LEU A 602 -29.28 -2.58 1.02
N LEU A 603 -29.89 -2.22 -0.11
CA LEU A 603 -29.74 -0.87 -0.69
C LEU A 603 -30.42 0.19 0.17
N SER A 604 -31.55 -0.14 0.80
CA SER A 604 -32.24 0.75 1.73
C SER A 604 -31.45 0.97 3.03
N GLU A 605 -30.77 -0.07 3.54
CA GLU A 605 -29.87 0.05 4.71
C GLU A 605 -28.66 0.95 4.43
N LEU A 606 -28.19 0.96 3.17
CA LEU A 606 -27.12 1.84 2.68
C LEU A 606 -27.61 3.27 2.35
N GLY A 607 -28.92 3.54 2.42
CA GLY A 607 -29.51 4.85 2.13
C GLY A 607 -29.70 5.17 0.64
N TYR A 608 -29.68 4.17 -0.24
CA TYR A 608 -29.95 4.34 -1.67
C TYR A 608 -31.42 4.12 -2.01
N GLU A 609 -31.91 4.81 -3.04
CA GLU A 609 -33.20 4.56 -3.68
C GLU A 609 -33.12 3.30 -4.57
N PRO A 610 -33.68 2.14 -4.13
CA PRO A 610 -33.33 0.85 -4.72
C PRO A 610 -33.79 0.67 -6.16
N GLU A 611 -34.97 1.19 -6.50
CA GLU A 611 -35.56 1.04 -7.83
C GLU A 611 -34.85 1.88 -8.90
N ALA A 612 -34.43 3.10 -8.55
CA ALA A 612 -33.62 3.94 -9.41
C ALA A 612 -32.25 3.30 -9.67
N TRP A 613 -31.62 2.78 -8.60
CA TRP A 613 -30.33 2.12 -8.67
C TRP A 613 -30.35 0.84 -9.51
N ILE A 614 -31.37 -0.01 -9.36
CA ILE A 614 -31.52 -1.27 -10.12
C ILE A 614 -31.78 -1.00 -11.60
N ALA A 615 -32.55 0.03 -11.95
CA ALA A 615 -32.82 0.42 -13.34
C ALA A 615 -31.54 0.87 -14.05
N GLU A 616 -30.70 1.64 -13.36
CA GLU A 616 -29.41 2.14 -13.86
C GLU A 616 -28.36 1.02 -13.99
N ALA A 617 -28.29 0.13 -13.01
CA ALA A 617 -27.42 -1.06 -13.02
C ALA A 617 -27.71 -2.01 -14.20
N LYS A 618 -28.97 -2.09 -14.66
CA LYS A 618 -29.36 -2.88 -15.84
C LYS A 618 -28.91 -2.26 -17.17
N GLN A 619 -28.75 -0.93 -17.23
CA GLN A 619 -28.33 -0.24 -18.47
C GLN A 619 -26.81 -0.11 -18.59
N LYS A 620 -26.07 0.06 -17.46
CA LYS A 620 -24.62 0.34 -17.48
C LYS A 620 -23.86 -0.52 -16.45
N THR A 621 -23.34 -1.67 -16.88
CA THR A 621 -22.60 -2.64 -16.03
C THR A 621 -21.30 -2.07 -15.42
N GLY A 622 -20.69 -1.06 -16.04
CA GLY A 622 -19.47 -0.39 -15.53
C GLY A 622 -19.70 0.60 -14.39
N MET A 623 -20.96 1.00 -14.14
CA MET A 623 -21.33 2.06 -13.18
C MET A 623 -21.48 1.52 -11.75
N VAL A 624 -21.99 0.30 -11.61
CA VAL A 624 -22.10 -0.45 -10.33
C VAL A 624 -20.72 -0.58 -9.65
N LYS A 625 -19.66 -0.75 -10.44
CA LYS A 625 -18.28 -0.84 -9.97
C LYS A 625 -17.65 0.50 -9.56
N ARG A 626 -18.28 1.65 -9.81
CA ARG A 626 -17.73 2.95 -9.40
C ARG A 626 -18.42 3.48 -8.14
N LEU A 627 -19.73 3.29 -8.03
CA LEU A 627 -20.53 3.77 -6.91
C LEU A 627 -20.28 3.03 -5.59
N LEU A 628 -19.85 1.76 -5.66
CA LEU A 628 -19.49 0.96 -4.48
C LEU A 628 -18.01 1.14 -4.07
N LYS A 629 -17.16 1.76 -4.90
CA LYS A 629 -15.75 2.03 -4.61
C LYS A 629 -15.60 3.46 -4.07
N ARG A 630 -15.66 3.59 -2.74
CA ARG A 630 -15.14 4.68 -1.86
C ARG A 630 -15.27 6.17 -2.24
N ASP A 631 -15.78 6.54 -3.39
CA ASP A 631 -15.92 7.94 -3.78
C ASP A 631 -17.33 8.40 -3.39
N ASN A 632 -17.42 9.30 -2.39
CA ASN A 632 -18.62 10.08 -2.18
C ASN A 632 -18.98 10.76 -3.52
N ARG A 633 -20.28 10.81 -3.87
CA ARG A 633 -20.76 11.32 -5.17
C ARG A 633 -20.13 12.68 -5.53
N ILE A 634 -20.00 13.55 -4.53
CA ILE A 634 -19.42 14.89 -4.66
C ILE A 634 -17.93 14.81 -5.01
N ASP A 635 -17.16 13.93 -4.37
CA ASP A 635 -15.72 13.79 -4.62
C ASP A 635 -15.44 13.18 -6.00
N GLY A 636 -16.30 12.25 -6.45
CA GLY A 636 -16.27 11.72 -7.81
C GLY A 636 -16.48 12.81 -8.86
N LEU A 637 -17.50 13.67 -8.67
CA LEU A 637 -17.79 14.81 -9.54
C LEU A 637 -16.64 15.82 -9.55
N ARG A 638 -16.09 16.18 -8.37
CA ARG A 638 -14.95 17.09 -8.24
C ARG A 638 -13.73 16.59 -9.03
N ARG A 639 -13.41 15.29 -8.93
CA ARG A 639 -12.27 14.70 -9.65
C ARG A 639 -12.46 14.76 -11.17
N ASP A 640 -13.65 14.43 -11.66
CA ASP A 640 -13.92 14.47 -13.10
C ASP A 640 -13.92 15.90 -13.64
N ILE A 641 -14.44 16.88 -12.88
CA ILE A 641 -14.34 18.31 -13.21
C ILE A 641 -12.87 18.76 -13.26
N LEU A 642 -12.03 18.35 -12.32
CA LEU A 642 -10.59 18.66 -12.33
C LEU A 642 -9.85 18.00 -13.50
N ARG A 643 -10.23 16.79 -13.91
CA ARG A 643 -9.68 16.16 -15.11
C ARG A 643 -10.04 16.97 -16.36
N MET A 644 -11.29 17.42 -16.47
CA MET A 644 -11.72 18.29 -17.57
C MET A 644 -11.01 19.65 -17.53
N ALA A 645 -10.72 20.17 -16.33
CA ALA A 645 -9.91 21.36 -16.14
C ALA A 645 -8.49 21.17 -16.70
N GLU A 646 -7.85 20.03 -16.42
CA GLU A 646 -6.53 19.69 -16.96
C GLU A 646 -6.53 19.59 -18.48
N GLU A 647 -7.52 18.91 -19.07
CA GLU A 647 -7.70 18.84 -20.52
C GLU A 647 -7.94 20.22 -21.15
N SER A 648 -8.67 21.10 -20.45
CA SER A 648 -8.96 22.46 -20.92
C SER A 648 -7.72 23.35 -21.00
N LYS A 649 -6.63 23.04 -20.28
CA LYS A 649 -5.36 23.78 -20.36
C LYS A 649 -4.79 23.80 -21.78
N ALA A 650 -5.03 22.75 -22.57
CA ALA A 650 -4.61 22.69 -23.98
C ALA A 650 -5.28 23.76 -24.86
N PHE A 651 -6.33 24.41 -24.38
CA PHE A 651 -7.13 25.41 -25.08
C PHE A 651 -7.39 26.67 -24.23
N GLY A 652 -6.46 27.01 -23.32
CA GLY A 652 -6.49 28.25 -22.56
C GLY A 652 -7.31 28.22 -21.27
N GLY A 653 -7.74 27.04 -20.79
CA GLY A 653 -8.29 26.87 -19.44
C GLY A 653 -9.71 27.40 -19.24
N ILE A 654 -10.48 27.57 -20.32
CA ILE A 654 -11.88 28.03 -20.27
C ILE A 654 -12.82 27.05 -20.97
N MET A 655 -14.06 26.95 -20.50
CA MET A 655 -15.10 26.08 -21.07
C MET A 655 -16.50 26.65 -20.83
N LEU A 656 -17.42 26.44 -21.76
CA LEU A 656 -18.83 26.74 -21.52
C LEU A 656 -19.41 25.80 -20.46
N PHE A 657 -20.20 26.33 -19.53
CA PHE A 657 -20.88 25.53 -18.51
C PHE A 657 -21.79 24.46 -19.13
N SER A 658 -22.48 24.80 -20.23
CA SER A 658 -23.30 23.84 -21.00
C SER A 658 -22.49 22.67 -21.56
N GLU A 659 -21.26 22.90 -22.01
CA GLU A 659 -20.36 21.84 -22.48
C GLU A 659 -19.87 20.97 -21.32
N LEU A 660 -19.59 21.56 -20.16
CA LEU A 660 -19.26 20.79 -18.95
C LEU A 660 -20.42 19.85 -18.58
N LEU A 661 -21.65 20.35 -18.58
CA LEU A 661 -22.84 19.55 -18.29
C LEU A 661 -22.97 18.36 -19.25
N VAL A 662 -22.81 18.61 -20.57
CA VAL A 662 -22.86 17.55 -21.59
C VAL A 662 -21.74 16.52 -21.41
N ARG A 663 -20.52 16.96 -21.08
CA ARG A 663 -19.39 16.05 -20.83
C ARG A 663 -19.59 15.22 -19.58
N LEU A 664 -20.12 15.80 -18.52
CA LEU A 664 -20.44 15.07 -17.29
C LEU A 664 -21.56 14.06 -17.54
N ASP A 665 -22.59 14.42 -18.30
CA ASP A 665 -23.66 13.50 -18.71
C ASP A 665 -23.13 12.35 -19.58
N ASN A 666 -22.22 12.63 -20.52
CA ASN A 666 -21.53 11.63 -21.32
C ASN A 666 -20.66 10.68 -20.46
N LEU A 667 -20.08 11.18 -19.37
CA LEU A 667 -19.37 10.35 -18.38
C LEU A 667 -20.31 9.54 -17.47
N GLY A 668 -21.62 9.77 -17.57
CA GLY A 668 -22.65 9.05 -16.85
C GLY A 668 -23.13 9.73 -15.57
N TRP A 669 -22.85 11.03 -15.39
CA TRP A 669 -23.36 11.81 -14.27
C TRP A 669 -24.74 12.39 -14.60
N SER A 670 -25.80 11.82 -14.00
CA SER A 670 -27.14 12.41 -14.02
C SER A 670 -27.25 13.47 -12.91
N THR A 671 -26.97 14.72 -13.25
CA THR A 671 -26.82 15.80 -12.26
C THR A 671 -27.69 16.99 -12.62
N ASN A 672 -28.29 17.62 -11.60
CA ASN A 672 -28.99 18.89 -11.78
C ASN A 672 -27.97 20.03 -11.93
N SER A 673 -28.29 21.02 -12.77
CA SER A 673 -27.44 22.20 -13.01
C SER A 673 -26.98 22.87 -11.70
N ASP A 674 -27.89 22.99 -10.74
CA ASP A 674 -27.66 23.65 -9.46
C ASP A 674 -26.66 22.91 -8.56
N GLU A 675 -26.60 21.58 -8.65
CA GLU A 675 -25.65 20.76 -7.88
C GLU A 675 -24.22 20.96 -8.41
N ILE A 676 -24.05 21.02 -9.73
CA ILE A 676 -22.75 21.26 -10.36
C ILE A 676 -22.29 22.70 -10.11
N GLU A 677 -23.20 23.66 -10.17
CA GLU A 677 -22.93 25.06 -9.82
C GLU A 677 -22.47 25.19 -8.37
N GLY A 678 -23.12 24.51 -7.42
CA GLY A 678 -22.70 24.43 -6.02
C GLY A 678 -21.28 23.89 -5.88
N ILE A 679 -20.97 22.78 -6.56
CA ILE A 679 -19.63 22.16 -6.53
C ILE A 679 -18.56 23.10 -7.11
N ILE A 680 -18.84 23.78 -8.22
CA ILE A 680 -17.89 24.73 -8.83
C ILE A 680 -17.64 25.93 -7.91
N ASN A 681 -18.68 26.44 -7.24
CA ASN A 681 -18.56 27.53 -6.27
C ASN A 681 -17.76 27.10 -5.02
N ASP A 682 -17.91 25.87 -4.56
CA ASP A 682 -17.09 25.32 -3.47
C ASP A 682 -15.62 25.21 -3.89
N MET A 683 -15.35 24.64 -5.06
CA MET A 683 -14.00 24.51 -5.61
C MET A 683 -13.35 25.87 -5.87
N SER A 684 -14.14 26.90 -6.20
CA SER A 684 -13.69 28.29 -6.30
C SER A 684 -13.30 28.88 -4.95
N ARG A 685 -14.11 28.66 -3.91
CA ARG A 685 -13.80 29.07 -2.53
C ARG A 685 -12.55 28.40 -1.97
N GLU A 686 -12.31 27.15 -2.36
CA GLU A 686 -11.12 26.37 -2.02
C GLU A 686 -9.88 26.76 -2.86
N GLY A 687 -10.05 27.59 -3.90
CA GLY A 687 -8.96 28.05 -4.77
C GLY A 687 -8.47 27.03 -5.79
N LEU A 688 -9.22 25.94 -6.01
CA LEU A 688 -8.88 24.89 -6.98
C LEU A 688 -9.14 25.33 -8.44
N ILE A 689 -10.15 26.17 -8.64
CA ILE A 689 -10.55 26.77 -9.91
C ILE A 689 -10.94 28.23 -9.66
N ARG A 690 -11.04 29.07 -10.71
CA ARG A 690 -11.48 30.46 -10.53
C ARG A 690 -12.99 30.55 -10.33
N GLY A 691 -13.76 29.72 -11.05
CA GLY A 691 -15.20 29.57 -10.88
C GLY A 691 -16.01 29.96 -12.11
N LEU A 692 -17.28 30.32 -11.90
CA LEU A 692 -18.20 30.74 -12.96
C LEU A 692 -18.11 32.24 -13.22
N SER A 693 -18.11 32.60 -14.51
CA SER A 693 -18.06 33.96 -15.02
C SER A 693 -19.23 34.16 -15.98
N PRO A 694 -20.20 35.05 -15.68
CA PRO A 694 -21.31 35.31 -16.58
C PRO A 694 -20.85 36.16 -17.77
N LEU A 695 -21.31 35.78 -18.96
CA LEU A 695 -21.11 36.53 -20.20
C LEU A 695 -22.32 37.44 -20.47
N ASP A 696 -22.15 38.57 -21.16
CA ASP A 696 -23.26 39.51 -21.46
C ASP A 696 -24.33 38.89 -22.38
N SER A 697 -24.00 37.75 -23.00
CA SER A 697 -24.91 36.91 -23.79
C SER A 697 -25.87 36.04 -22.96
N GLY A 698 -25.71 35.97 -21.64
CA GLY A 698 -26.47 35.09 -20.75
C GLY A 698 -25.90 33.66 -20.65
N ALA A 699 -24.80 33.35 -21.35
CA ALA A 699 -24.08 32.09 -21.20
C ALA A 699 -23.14 32.13 -19.97
N LEU A 700 -22.99 30.99 -19.29
CA LEU A 700 -22.05 30.84 -18.18
C LEU A 700 -20.75 30.21 -18.67
N LEU A 701 -19.63 30.87 -18.38
CA LEU A 701 -18.28 30.39 -18.67
C LEU A 701 -17.63 29.89 -17.37
N ILE A 702 -16.95 28.75 -17.44
CA ILE A 702 -16.12 28.24 -16.35
C ILE A 702 -14.68 28.60 -16.65
N GLU A 703 -14.01 29.22 -15.68
CA GLU A 703 -12.59 29.56 -15.74
C GLU A 703 -11.81 28.63 -14.79
N PHE A 704 -11.03 27.71 -15.37
CA PHE A 704 -10.23 26.74 -14.63
C PHE A 704 -8.83 27.28 -14.25
N VAL A 705 -8.28 28.17 -15.07
CA VAL A 705 -6.96 28.79 -14.89
C VAL A 705 -7.12 30.31 -14.87
N PRO A 706 -6.35 31.07 -14.06
CA PRO A 706 -6.40 32.53 -14.08
C PRO A 706 -5.84 33.07 -15.40
N VAL A 707 -6.72 33.28 -16.38
CA VAL A 707 -6.43 34.12 -17.55
C VAL A 707 -6.92 35.52 -17.19
N ALA A 708 -6.02 36.50 -17.14
CA ALA A 708 -6.39 37.90 -16.97
C ALA A 708 -7.06 38.41 -18.25
N LEU A 709 -8.35 38.07 -18.41
CA LEU A 709 -9.18 38.61 -19.47
C LEU A 709 -9.52 40.05 -19.11
N THR A 710 -9.01 41.01 -19.87
CA THR A 710 -9.49 42.39 -19.84
C THR A 710 -10.85 42.48 -20.54
N ASN A 711 -11.57 43.60 -20.40
CA ASN A 711 -12.91 43.75 -21.00
C ASN A 711 -12.92 43.49 -22.53
N ASP A 712 -11.83 43.81 -23.21
CA ASP A 712 -11.76 43.68 -24.67
C ASP A 712 -11.75 42.19 -25.14
N PRO A 713 -10.87 41.30 -24.63
CA PRO A 713 -10.95 39.85 -24.83
C PRO A 713 -12.30 39.22 -24.45
N GLN A 714 -12.97 39.69 -23.40
CA GLN A 714 -14.29 39.17 -22.99
C GLN A 714 -15.36 39.45 -24.05
N MET A 715 -15.41 40.67 -24.59
CA MET A 715 -16.36 41.02 -25.66
C MET A 715 -16.14 40.23 -26.95
N ILE A 716 -14.88 39.86 -27.24
CA ILE A 716 -14.56 38.98 -28.37
C ILE A 716 -15.01 37.54 -28.11
N LEU A 717 -14.85 37.03 -26.87
CA LEU A 717 -15.35 35.72 -26.48
C LEU A 717 -16.88 35.65 -26.52
N ASP A 718 -17.58 36.71 -26.11
CA ASP A 718 -19.04 36.81 -26.19
C ASP A 718 -19.56 36.72 -27.62
N LEU A 719 -18.87 37.37 -28.54
CA LEU A 719 -19.21 37.31 -29.95
C LEU A 719 -18.90 35.92 -30.51
N ALA A 720 -17.73 35.36 -30.18
CA ALA A 720 -17.34 34.01 -30.62
C ALA A 720 -18.26 32.90 -30.07
N ALA A 721 -18.82 33.05 -28.88
CA ALA A 721 -19.80 32.13 -28.31
C ALA A 721 -21.11 32.10 -29.11
N ARG A 722 -21.52 33.23 -29.70
CA ARG A 722 -22.71 33.33 -30.56
C ARG A 722 -22.49 32.73 -31.96
N SER A 723 -21.25 32.66 -32.43
CA SER A 723 -20.87 32.20 -33.77
C SER A 723 -20.19 30.82 -33.77
N GLU A 724 -20.59 29.92 -32.85
CA GLU A 724 -20.09 28.54 -32.73
C GLU A 724 -18.56 28.42 -32.63
N GLY A 725 -17.93 29.37 -31.93
CA GLY A 725 -16.49 29.40 -31.69
C GLY A 725 -15.65 29.72 -32.92
N LYS A 726 -16.23 30.37 -33.94
CA LYS A 726 -15.51 30.88 -35.13
C LYS A 726 -15.71 32.39 -35.27
N LEU A 727 -14.64 33.09 -35.60
CA LEU A 727 -14.69 34.54 -35.78
C LEU A 727 -13.72 35.03 -36.85
N THR A 728 -14.11 36.03 -37.63
CA THR A 728 -13.19 36.79 -38.50
C THR A 728 -12.96 38.20 -37.94
N ILE A 729 -11.88 38.85 -38.38
CA ILE A 729 -11.61 40.24 -37.98
C ILE A 729 -12.73 41.15 -38.48
N GLU A 730 -13.24 40.90 -39.70
CA GLU A 730 -14.30 41.70 -40.30
C GLU A 730 -15.60 41.60 -39.48
N ASP A 731 -15.98 40.39 -39.06
CA ASP A 731 -17.17 40.16 -38.24
C ASP A 731 -17.06 40.86 -36.87
N ALA A 732 -15.88 40.84 -36.25
CA ALA A 732 -15.62 41.49 -34.98
C ALA A 732 -15.63 43.03 -35.09
N VAL A 733 -15.04 43.58 -36.16
CA VAL A 733 -15.05 45.02 -36.44
C VAL A 733 -16.47 45.52 -36.67
N VAL A 734 -17.28 44.80 -37.46
CA VAL A 734 -18.65 45.18 -37.79
C VAL A 734 -19.57 45.07 -36.57
N SER A 735 -19.46 44.00 -35.79
CA SER A 735 -20.38 43.74 -34.67
C SER A 735 -20.06 44.55 -33.41
N LEU A 736 -18.78 44.83 -33.14
CA LEU A 736 -18.34 45.59 -31.96
C LEU A 736 -18.13 47.09 -32.25
N GLY A 737 -18.09 47.49 -33.53
CA GLY A 737 -17.79 48.86 -33.94
C GLY A 737 -16.36 49.30 -33.59
N TRP A 738 -15.43 48.34 -33.48
CA TRP A 738 -14.04 48.60 -33.08
C TRP A 738 -13.16 48.87 -34.30
N ASN A 739 -12.04 49.54 -34.08
CA ASN A 739 -11.00 49.63 -35.12
C ASN A 739 -10.29 48.27 -35.27
N GLU A 740 -9.77 48.03 -36.47
CA GLU A 740 -9.13 46.76 -36.81
C GLU A 740 -7.93 46.44 -35.90
N GLU A 741 -7.16 47.47 -35.51
CA GLU A 741 -6.01 47.32 -34.62
C GLU A 741 -6.40 46.85 -33.21
N ARG A 742 -7.50 47.37 -32.63
CA ARG A 742 -7.98 46.93 -31.31
C ARG A 742 -8.49 45.50 -31.35
N VAL A 743 -9.21 45.11 -32.41
CA VAL A 743 -9.64 43.73 -32.63
C VAL A 743 -8.45 42.79 -32.75
N ARG A 744 -7.43 43.15 -33.54
CA ARG A 744 -6.20 42.34 -33.67
C ARG A 744 -5.44 42.23 -32.36
N ASN A 745 -5.36 43.30 -31.57
CA ASN A 745 -4.68 43.27 -30.27
C ASN A 745 -5.40 42.37 -29.27
N ALA A 746 -6.73 42.44 -29.19
CA ALA A 746 -7.52 41.60 -28.32
C ALA A 746 -7.49 40.12 -28.76
N LEU A 747 -7.58 39.83 -30.07
CA LEU A 747 -7.36 38.48 -30.61
C LEU A 747 -5.93 37.98 -30.38
N GLY A 748 -4.93 38.85 -30.48
CA GLY A 748 -3.54 38.54 -30.21
C GLY A 748 -3.31 38.09 -28.76
N LEU A 749 -3.97 38.74 -27.79
CA LEU A 749 -3.95 38.34 -26.38
C LEU A 749 -4.63 36.98 -26.15
N LEU A 750 -5.73 36.71 -26.86
CA LEU A 750 -6.43 35.42 -26.79
C LEU A 750 -5.60 34.29 -27.42
N ILE A 751 -4.82 34.57 -28.47
CA ILE A 751 -3.89 33.61 -29.08
C ILE A 751 -2.69 33.38 -28.16
N SER A 752 -2.08 34.42 -27.61
CA SER A 752 -0.91 34.27 -26.72
C SER A 752 -1.24 33.49 -25.46
N ASN A 753 -2.48 33.56 -25.00
CA ASN A 753 -2.97 32.81 -23.84
C ASN A 753 -3.53 31.41 -24.20
N GLY A 754 -3.44 30.99 -25.47
CA GLY A 754 -3.86 29.67 -25.94
C GLY A 754 -5.38 29.47 -26.03
N VAL A 755 -6.17 30.53 -25.83
CA VAL A 755 -7.64 30.53 -25.87
C VAL A 755 -8.17 30.49 -27.30
N ALA A 756 -7.44 31.09 -28.24
CA ALA A 756 -7.77 31.14 -29.66
C ALA A 756 -6.66 30.56 -30.56
N LYS A 757 -7.04 29.97 -31.69
CA LYS A 757 -6.14 29.49 -32.74
C LYS A 757 -6.41 30.23 -34.06
N GLU A 758 -5.34 30.68 -34.72
CA GLU A 758 -5.40 31.34 -36.02
C GLU A 758 -5.31 30.31 -37.15
N GLN A 759 -6.24 30.36 -38.12
CA GLN A 759 -6.15 29.60 -39.37
C GLN A 759 -6.08 30.58 -40.55
N ARG A 760 -4.94 30.58 -41.24
CA ARG A 760 -4.74 31.36 -42.46
C ARG A 760 -5.17 30.54 -43.66
N SER A 761 -6.10 31.05 -44.44
CA SER A 761 -6.49 30.48 -45.73
C SER A 761 -6.09 31.44 -46.85
N TYR A 762 -5.53 30.93 -47.93
CA TYR A 762 -5.17 31.76 -49.10
C TYR A 762 -6.38 32.25 -49.90
N SER A 763 -7.56 31.67 -49.68
CA SER A 763 -8.80 31.95 -50.44
C SER A 763 -9.95 32.52 -49.60
N LYS A 764 -9.82 32.56 -48.26
CA LYS A 764 -10.81 33.13 -47.32
C LYS A 764 -10.09 34.07 -46.35
N SER A 765 -10.79 35.07 -45.80
CA SER A 765 -10.23 35.93 -44.75
C SER A 765 -9.75 35.10 -43.54
N THR A 766 -8.76 35.62 -42.81
CA THR A 766 -8.17 34.93 -41.66
C THR A 766 -9.24 34.58 -40.63
N GLN A 767 -9.34 33.30 -40.27
CA GLN A 767 -10.34 32.81 -39.33
C GLN A 767 -9.69 32.48 -37.98
N TYR A 768 -10.36 32.87 -36.90
CA TYR A 768 -9.97 32.62 -35.52
C TYR A 768 -10.93 31.62 -34.90
N PHE A 769 -10.37 30.58 -34.28
CA PHE A 769 -11.11 29.47 -33.70
C PHE A 769 -10.93 29.45 -32.19
N PHE A 770 -12.01 29.19 -31.46
CA PHE A 770 -12.05 29.11 -30.00
C PHE A 770 -12.42 27.70 -29.56
N PRO A 771 -11.44 26.82 -29.30
CA PRO A 771 -11.70 25.39 -29.08
C PRO A 771 -12.52 25.11 -27.82
N GLY A 772 -12.42 25.97 -26.79
CA GLY A 772 -13.21 25.86 -25.55
C GLY A 772 -14.69 26.22 -25.69
N LEU A 773 -15.08 26.82 -26.82
CA LEU A 773 -16.46 27.21 -27.13
C LEU A 773 -17.13 26.26 -28.15
N ARG A 774 -16.47 25.16 -28.55
CA ARG A 774 -16.97 24.19 -29.54
C ARG A 774 -17.29 22.84 -28.89
N GLY A 775 -18.51 22.35 -29.11
CA GLY A 775 -18.92 21.01 -28.68
C GLY A 775 -18.25 19.88 -29.47
N GLU A 776 -18.09 18.71 -28.85
CA GLU A 776 -17.33 17.56 -29.38
C GLU A 776 -17.79 17.00 -30.74
N ARG A 777 -19.01 17.31 -31.20
CA ARG A 777 -19.53 16.80 -32.49
C ARG A 777 -18.69 17.21 -33.72
N ASN A 778 -17.78 18.17 -33.61
CA ASN A 778 -16.98 18.68 -34.72
C ASN A 778 -15.46 18.66 -34.47
N LYS A 779 -14.97 17.87 -33.50
CA LYS A 779 -13.52 17.76 -33.19
C LYS A 779 -12.76 16.74 -34.04
N SER A 780 -13.44 15.94 -34.88
CA SER A 780 -12.81 14.87 -35.68
C SER A 780 -12.13 15.31 -36.98
N ASP A 781 -12.18 16.60 -37.34
CA ASP A 781 -11.64 17.11 -38.61
C ASP A 781 -10.41 18.02 -38.44
N PHE A 782 -9.55 17.74 -37.44
CA PHE A 782 -8.26 18.43 -37.29
C PHE A 782 -7.11 17.49 -36.90
#